data_AF-A0A9E4E9E5-F1
#
_entry.id   AF-A0A9E4E9E5-F1
#
_cell.length_a   1.000
_cell.length_b   1.000
_cell.length_c   1.000
_cell.angle_alpha   90.00
_cell.angle_beta   90.00
_cell.angle_gamma   90.00
#
_symmetry.space_group_name_H-M   'P 1'
#
loop_
_entity.id
_entity.type
_entity.pdbx_description
1 polymer ?
#
loop_
_entity_poly.entity_id
_entity_poly.type
_entity_poly.pdbx_seq_one_letter_code
_entity_poly.pdbx_strand_id
1 'polypeptide(L)'
;MYSIQKDTLGTLLYGIAVDSDGNVFVAQAEARNDANGKAGTESHGLPELENRAFLNQITKVDCTGDTCGTPEFIDLEPLPPDHPERDEALATPFAIQISDDDSTIVATAAASDKVFTMDADTGDVLDQVVVGSIPRGVTLISNDDGELEHAWVLNALANTVSVLDVTDPEDLSVLHTIELQDPSDPILKQGRIAFNSADASSTGTFSCASCHPDGHTDQLLWVLDTPLCDVGCDQIQPRLVQDIRGLRGTAPYHWDGIPGDPFGGINTSSIETYVEPNCDIDDEESCTLHLIDGSLKTTMCDQDDCTVNDDDKEGHLSAEDRTAMSKYLLSVPYPPSVERPYDNTVTKLGMEGIRDFHFNEQCGNCHYLPHWTTTNMGGSGMDLPSWRGASDRWKNAPQNRFFFVDQVGGDTRGFPERFSFTQSQKMYQMILEGSVGAPGSFARQVTLNVSTADLDQTVDMLDALELADREGAIVLEGEGIRLNTEDDPAVVSLSFEEDNYQDNLDQSTEYSRDELLDLARDEELLLTLTARFGTGVDYEHPQPTIWPAGFPIRFIFPGDRPQEFPELYDETEMRMRGDYIFEGASLFVDGRKVEGTIRCESGELPDCEDQIVLIELEELPSTGGLPIQDINVVADNATMHLLQVQNPQGLFSNDFPFFVLSESNTARYGNIVGRDGTIDQQGGWRANTQNGLVSWDGEAHFTITHANERQPWRVSLEHNISVREGLPYSICYTAKSDAYRYIEVNVDTGPGGTEQFRGLVSTGIDPEVGGGVRNVGVSLNTEYRQFHHRFIAAETDYQARLTFNLAQSENDVWIDNVGMFYGKDCGNP
;
A
#
# COMPACT_ATOMS: atom_id res chain seq x y z
N MET A 1 -24.60 -20.76 0.99
CA MET A 1 -23.25 -20.99 1.51
C MET A 1 -22.81 -22.30 0.90
N TYR A 2 -21.94 -22.24 -0.10
CA TYR A 2 -21.39 -23.47 -0.66
C TYR A 2 -20.28 -23.86 0.32
N SER A 3 -20.48 -24.94 1.08
CA SER A 3 -19.33 -25.57 1.74
C SER A 3 -18.39 -25.99 0.62
N ILE A 4 -17.16 -25.51 0.63
CA ILE A 4 -16.11 -26.09 -0.20
C ILE A 4 -15.74 -27.42 0.46
N GLN A 5 -16.65 -28.39 0.40
CA GLN A 5 -16.24 -29.78 0.48
C GLN A 5 -15.81 -30.15 -0.94
N LYS A 6 -14.49 -30.27 -1.16
CA LYS A 6 -13.84 -31.23 -2.08
C LYS A 6 -12.34 -30.93 -2.19
N ASP A 7 -11.53 -31.88 -1.71
CA ASP A 7 -10.10 -32.06 -2.00
C ASP A 7 -9.15 -30.91 -1.60
N THR A 8 -9.02 -30.61 -0.30
CA THR A 8 -8.00 -29.68 0.25
C THR A 8 -7.06 -30.37 1.24
N LEU A 9 -5.90 -29.76 1.51
CA LEU A 9 -4.91 -30.18 2.52
C LEU A 9 -4.94 -29.32 3.79
N GLY A 10 -5.78 -28.28 3.82
CA GLY A 10 -5.82 -27.23 4.85
C GLY A 10 -6.05 -25.87 4.19
N THR A 11 -6.21 -24.82 4.98
CA THR A 11 -6.44 -23.45 4.47
C THR A 11 -5.12 -22.73 4.22
N LEU A 12 -4.23 -22.72 5.21
CA LEU A 12 -2.88 -22.17 5.13
C LEU A 12 -1.87 -23.31 5.26
N LEU A 13 -1.05 -23.54 4.23
CA LEU A 13 -0.08 -24.63 4.18
C LEU A 13 1.33 -24.06 4.38
N TYR A 14 2.11 -24.71 5.25
CA TYR A 14 3.46 -24.26 5.61
C TYR A 14 4.52 -25.27 5.12
N GLY A 15 5.03 -26.11 6.01
CA GLY A 15 6.04 -27.12 5.72
C GLY A 15 5.46 -28.45 5.24
N ILE A 16 6.31 -29.22 4.56
CA ILE A 16 6.01 -30.56 4.06
C ILE A 16 7.15 -31.52 4.43
N ALA A 17 6.79 -32.73 4.85
CA ALA A 17 7.70 -33.85 5.02
C ALA A 17 7.14 -35.09 4.29
N VAL A 18 8.02 -35.98 3.85
CA VAL A 18 7.63 -37.21 3.16
C VAL A 18 8.43 -38.36 3.75
N ASP A 19 7.74 -39.42 4.16
CA ASP A 19 8.37 -40.62 4.72
C ASP A 19 8.87 -41.57 3.63
N SER A 20 9.57 -42.64 4.00
CA SER A 20 10.16 -43.57 3.03
C SER A 20 9.14 -44.43 2.29
N ASP A 21 7.94 -44.59 2.85
CA ASP A 21 6.82 -45.30 2.22
C ASP A 21 6.07 -44.43 1.20
N GLY A 22 6.17 -43.11 1.31
CA GLY A 22 5.52 -42.13 0.42
C GLY A 22 4.27 -41.48 1.02
N ASN A 23 4.09 -41.51 2.34
CA ASN A 23 3.12 -40.65 3.02
C ASN A 23 3.68 -39.23 3.10
N VAL A 24 2.81 -38.27 2.81
CA VAL A 24 3.09 -36.84 2.84
C VAL A 24 2.45 -36.24 4.08
N PHE A 25 3.23 -35.52 4.87
CA PHE A 25 2.77 -34.78 6.05
C PHE A 25 2.90 -33.27 5.77
N VAL A 26 1.82 -32.52 6.02
CA VAL A 26 1.76 -31.08 5.77
C VAL A 26 1.40 -30.37 7.07
N ALA A 27 2.27 -29.48 7.53
CA ALA A 27 1.96 -28.56 8.62
C ALA A 27 1.02 -27.46 8.10
N GLN A 28 -0.13 -27.28 8.75
CA GLN A 28 -1.16 -26.38 8.24
C GLN A 28 -2.07 -25.81 9.33
N ALA A 29 -2.75 -24.72 8.99
CA ALA A 29 -3.85 -24.17 9.78
C ALA A 29 -5.15 -24.14 8.95
N GLU A 30 -6.23 -24.65 9.53
CA GLU A 30 -7.56 -24.65 8.91
C GLU A 30 -8.39 -23.50 9.46
N ALA A 31 -8.84 -22.60 8.59
CA ALA A 31 -9.60 -21.44 9.00
C ALA A 31 -11.04 -21.81 9.35
N ARG A 32 -11.56 -21.24 10.44
CA ARG A 32 -12.95 -21.42 10.90
C ARG A 32 -13.85 -20.24 10.51
N ASN A 33 -13.53 -19.52 9.44
CA ASN A 33 -14.30 -18.36 8.99
C ASN A 33 -15.73 -18.70 8.50
N ASP A 34 -16.05 -19.99 8.36
CA ASP A 34 -17.41 -20.48 8.11
C ASP A 34 -18.24 -20.70 9.40
N ALA A 35 -17.60 -20.87 10.56
CA ALA A 35 -18.25 -21.11 11.85
C ALA A 35 -19.17 -19.96 12.24
N ASN A 36 -18.70 -18.73 12.05
CA ASN A 36 -19.50 -17.51 12.20
C ASN A 36 -19.86 -16.82 10.88
N GLY A 37 -19.47 -17.42 9.74
CA GLY A 37 -19.73 -16.94 8.38
C GLY A 37 -21.20 -16.88 7.97
N LYS A 38 -22.13 -17.31 8.84
CA LYS A 38 -23.59 -17.18 8.68
C LYS A 38 -24.13 -15.84 9.15
N ALA A 39 -23.46 -14.76 8.77
CA ALA A 39 -23.92 -13.37 8.92
C ALA A 39 -25.18 -13.02 8.09
N GLY A 40 -26.14 -13.94 7.99
CA GLY A 40 -27.54 -13.69 7.62
C GLY A 40 -28.43 -13.91 8.85
N THR A 41 -29.64 -14.42 8.65
CA THR A 41 -30.76 -14.52 9.62
C THR A 41 -30.49 -14.96 11.07
N GLU A 42 -29.32 -15.49 11.40
CA GLU A 42 -28.93 -15.97 12.74
C GLU A 42 -28.10 -14.95 13.55
N SER A 43 -27.60 -13.90 12.92
CA SER A 43 -26.87 -12.79 13.55
C SER A 43 -25.57 -13.15 14.29
N HIS A 44 -24.79 -14.09 13.76
CA HIS A 44 -23.53 -14.56 14.36
C HIS A 44 -22.39 -13.53 14.30
N GLY A 45 -21.41 -13.65 15.20
CA GLY A 45 -20.22 -12.80 15.32
C GLY A 45 -19.04 -13.54 15.96
N LEU A 46 -18.24 -12.85 16.79
CA LEU A 46 -17.11 -13.46 17.50
C LEU A 46 -17.47 -14.62 18.45
N PRO A 47 -18.63 -14.65 19.15
CA PRO A 47 -18.96 -15.75 20.06
C PRO A 47 -18.93 -17.14 19.41
N GLU A 48 -19.37 -17.27 18.15
CA GLU A 48 -19.36 -18.55 17.44
C GLU A 48 -17.95 -19.00 17.01
N LEU A 49 -16.93 -18.13 17.08
CA LEU A 49 -15.54 -18.51 16.88
C LEU A 49 -14.84 -18.97 18.17
N GLU A 50 -15.35 -18.63 19.34
CA GLU A 50 -14.79 -19.05 20.65
C GLU A 50 -13.29 -18.70 20.78
N ASN A 51 -12.90 -17.50 20.29
CA ASN A 51 -11.50 -17.05 20.16
C ASN A 51 -10.55 -18.12 19.57
N ARG A 52 -11.06 -18.85 18.57
CA ARG A 52 -10.39 -19.97 17.91
C ARG A 52 -10.60 -19.85 16.41
N ALA A 53 -9.96 -18.85 15.80
CA ALA A 53 -10.11 -18.55 14.38
C ALA A 53 -9.54 -19.65 13.46
N PHE A 54 -8.54 -20.39 13.94
CA PHE A 54 -7.87 -21.46 13.19
C PHE A 54 -7.79 -22.74 14.03
N LEU A 55 -7.79 -23.88 13.35
CA LEU A 55 -7.38 -25.18 13.91
C LEU A 55 -5.95 -25.46 13.45
N ASN A 56 -5.04 -25.71 14.39
CA ASN A 56 -3.66 -26.09 14.11
C ASN A 56 -3.59 -27.60 13.88
N GLN A 57 -3.10 -28.03 12.72
CA GLN A 57 -3.21 -29.42 12.29
C GLN A 57 -1.97 -29.89 11.52
N ILE A 58 -1.76 -31.20 11.50
CA ILE A 58 -0.93 -31.87 10.51
C ILE A 58 -1.84 -32.66 9.59
N THR A 59 -1.70 -32.48 8.28
CA THR A 59 -2.43 -33.27 7.28
C THR A 59 -1.55 -34.40 6.76
N LYS A 60 -1.98 -35.65 6.90
CA LYS A 60 -1.33 -36.86 6.35
C LYS A 60 -2.02 -37.30 5.07
N VAL A 61 -1.25 -37.63 4.04
CA VAL A 61 -1.76 -38.13 2.75
C VAL A 61 -0.90 -39.30 2.28
N ASP A 62 -1.49 -40.48 2.14
CA ASP A 62 -0.84 -41.64 1.51
C ASP A 62 -0.68 -41.39 0.01
N CYS A 63 0.55 -41.17 -0.47
CA CYS A 63 0.88 -41.02 -1.88
C CYS A 63 1.69 -42.20 -2.45
N THR A 64 1.59 -43.38 -1.84
CA THR A 64 2.31 -44.60 -2.24
C THR A 64 1.85 -45.17 -3.61
N GLY A 65 0.64 -44.84 -4.05
CA GLY A 65 0.04 -45.32 -5.31
C GLY A 65 0.21 -44.38 -6.52
N ASP A 66 -0.40 -44.74 -7.66
CA ASP A 66 -0.43 -43.88 -8.87
C ASP A 66 -1.18 -42.54 -8.64
N THR A 67 -1.96 -42.45 -7.56
CA THR A 67 -2.68 -41.26 -7.09
C THR A 67 -2.62 -41.23 -5.57
N CYS A 68 -2.50 -40.03 -5.00
CA CYS A 68 -2.63 -39.85 -3.56
C CYS A 68 -4.03 -40.21 -3.03
N GLY A 69 -4.07 -40.71 -1.80
CA GLY A 69 -5.25 -41.07 -1.04
C GLY A 69 -6.04 -39.87 -0.52
N THR A 70 -7.02 -40.14 0.36
CA THR A 70 -7.79 -39.08 1.01
C THR A 70 -6.97 -38.47 2.14
N PRO A 71 -6.92 -37.14 2.28
CA PRO A 71 -6.26 -36.48 3.41
C PRO A 71 -6.85 -36.90 4.76
N GLU A 72 -5.98 -37.20 5.71
CA GLU A 72 -6.26 -37.39 7.13
C GLU A 72 -5.81 -36.15 7.89
N PHE A 73 -6.69 -35.55 8.68
CA PHE A 73 -6.39 -34.36 9.47
C PHE A 73 -6.13 -34.77 10.92
N ILE A 74 -4.94 -34.45 11.42
CA ILE A 74 -4.50 -34.69 12.79
C ILE A 74 -4.57 -33.36 13.53
N ASP A 75 -5.49 -33.26 14.48
CA ASP A 75 -5.65 -32.09 15.34
C ASP A 75 -4.54 -32.04 16.40
N LEU A 76 -3.77 -30.96 16.43
CA LEU A 76 -2.69 -30.78 17.42
C LEU A 76 -3.22 -30.39 18.81
N GLU A 77 -4.49 -30.03 18.90
CA GLU A 77 -5.14 -29.44 20.06
C GLU A 77 -6.60 -29.93 20.12
N PRO A 78 -7.27 -29.89 21.29
CA PRO A 78 -8.70 -30.18 21.38
C PRO A 78 -9.55 -29.32 20.42
N LEU A 79 -10.61 -29.94 19.88
CA LEU A 79 -11.57 -29.27 19.01
C LEU A 79 -12.62 -28.51 19.84
N PRO A 80 -13.06 -27.31 19.40
CA PRO A 80 -14.12 -26.56 20.05
C PRO A 80 -15.40 -27.39 20.30
N PRO A 81 -16.07 -27.20 21.46
CA PRO A 81 -15.88 -26.11 22.42
C PRO A 81 -14.77 -26.35 23.46
N ASP A 82 -14.04 -27.46 23.38
CA ASP A 82 -12.89 -27.71 24.24
C ASP A 82 -11.66 -26.98 23.66
N HIS A 83 -10.89 -26.31 24.52
CA HIS A 83 -9.68 -25.56 24.14
C HIS A 83 -8.46 -26.09 24.89
N PRO A 84 -7.24 -26.02 24.32
CA PRO A 84 -6.03 -26.33 25.06
C PRO A 84 -5.81 -25.29 26.18
N GLU A 85 -5.07 -25.67 27.21
CA GLU A 85 -4.45 -24.66 28.08
C GLU A 85 -3.46 -23.84 27.23
N ARG A 86 -3.30 -22.54 27.51
CA ARG A 86 -2.46 -21.64 26.68
C ARG A 86 -1.03 -22.16 26.51
N ASP A 87 -0.43 -22.64 27.61
CA ASP A 87 0.92 -23.20 27.62
C ASP A 87 1.03 -24.55 26.90
N GLU A 88 -0.09 -25.18 26.53
CA GLU A 88 -0.12 -26.44 25.76
C GLU A 88 -0.41 -26.22 24.27
N ALA A 89 -0.82 -25.00 23.87
CA ALA A 89 -1.13 -24.68 22.48
C ALA A 89 0.08 -24.77 21.54
N LEU A 90 -0.16 -25.22 20.31
CA LEU A 90 0.82 -25.52 19.26
C LEU A 90 0.56 -24.67 17.99
N ALA A 91 0.30 -23.39 18.19
CA ALA A 91 0.14 -22.43 17.10
C ALA A 91 1.49 -21.95 16.57
N THR A 92 1.64 -21.55 15.32
CA THR A 92 1.03 -22.14 14.15
C THR A 92 2.03 -23.18 13.65
N PRO A 93 1.64 -24.44 13.38
CA PRO A 93 2.56 -25.46 12.91
C PRO A 93 3.19 -24.98 11.60
N PHE A 94 4.52 -25.02 11.50
CA PHE A 94 5.25 -24.36 10.41
C PHE A 94 6.23 -25.29 9.70
N ALA A 95 7.42 -25.52 10.26
CA ALA A 95 8.37 -26.50 9.73
C ALA A 95 8.07 -27.89 10.28
N ILE A 96 8.30 -28.91 9.45
CA ILE A 96 8.06 -30.32 9.77
C ILE A 96 9.13 -31.19 9.11
N GLN A 97 9.64 -32.18 9.84
CA GLN A 97 10.53 -33.23 9.36
C GLN A 97 10.11 -34.57 9.97
N ILE A 98 10.50 -35.67 9.33
CA ILE A 98 10.29 -37.03 9.84
C ILE A 98 11.65 -37.71 10.03
N SER A 99 11.75 -38.57 11.05
CA SER A 99 12.93 -39.38 11.33
C SER A 99 13.25 -40.37 10.20
N ASP A 100 14.50 -40.79 10.10
CA ASP A 100 14.95 -41.75 9.07
C ASP A 100 14.31 -43.14 9.20
N ASP A 101 13.77 -43.47 10.37
CA ASP A 101 13.02 -44.71 10.64
C ASP A 101 11.50 -44.56 10.47
N ASP A 102 11.04 -43.40 9.98
CA ASP A 102 9.65 -43.02 9.75
C ASP A 102 8.73 -43.06 11.00
N SER A 103 9.28 -43.20 12.20
CA SER A 103 8.49 -43.36 13.43
C SER A 103 8.06 -42.04 14.09
N THR A 104 8.87 -41.00 13.94
CA THR A 104 8.72 -39.75 14.70
C THR A 104 8.74 -38.54 13.78
N ILE A 105 7.71 -37.70 13.90
CA ILE A 105 7.66 -36.37 13.30
C ILE A 105 8.19 -35.36 14.31
N VAL A 106 9.03 -34.45 13.84
CA VAL A 106 9.50 -33.28 14.60
C VAL A 106 9.02 -32.03 13.87
N ALA A 107 8.25 -31.19 14.56
CA ALA A 107 7.65 -30.00 13.95
C ALA A 107 7.76 -28.77 14.88
N THR A 108 7.71 -27.60 14.26
CA THR A 108 7.74 -26.31 14.98
C THR A 108 6.34 -25.73 15.08
N ALA A 109 5.94 -25.28 16.26
CA ALA A 109 4.78 -24.42 16.47
C ALA A 109 5.28 -22.97 16.56
N ALA A 110 5.25 -22.26 15.43
CA ALA A 110 5.95 -20.99 15.26
C ALA A 110 5.44 -19.89 16.21
N ALA A 111 4.14 -19.66 16.27
CA ALA A 111 3.54 -18.60 17.09
C ALA A 111 3.60 -18.91 18.61
N SER A 112 3.78 -20.17 18.99
CA SER A 112 3.90 -20.64 20.37
C SER A 112 5.35 -20.76 20.84
N ASP A 113 6.34 -20.42 20.00
CA ASP A 113 7.77 -20.54 20.30
C ASP A 113 8.21 -21.95 20.72
N LYS A 114 7.62 -22.98 20.10
CA LYS A 114 7.84 -24.39 20.48
C LYS A 114 8.27 -25.30 19.35
N VAL A 115 8.88 -26.41 19.75
CA VAL A 115 9.09 -27.61 18.94
C VAL A 115 8.39 -28.76 19.63
N PHE A 116 7.74 -29.63 18.86
CA PHE A 116 7.08 -30.81 19.38
C PHE A 116 7.43 -32.04 18.55
N THR A 117 7.37 -33.19 19.20
CA THR A 117 7.47 -34.52 18.60
C THR A 117 6.08 -35.14 18.50
N MET A 118 5.87 -35.97 17.49
CA MET A 118 4.62 -36.66 17.25
C MET A 118 4.90 -38.06 16.70
N ASP A 119 4.17 -39.06 17.16
CA ASP A 119 4.22 -40.41 16.59
C ASP A 119 3.59 -40.38 15.17
N ALA A 120 4.35 -40.82 14.16
CA ALA A 120 3.96 -40.66 12.76
C ALA A 120 2.80 -41.58 12.33
N ASP A 121 2.55 -42.65 13.09
CA ASP A 121 1.50 -43.63 12.83
C ASP A 121 0.17 -43.21 13.45
N THR A 122 0.19 -42.80 14.72
CA THR A 122 -0.99 -42.47 15.52
C THR A 122 -1.37 -41.00 15.44
N GLY A 123 -0.40 -40.12 15.18
CA GLY A 123 -0.58 -38.66 15.25
C GLY A 123 -0.58 -38.11 16.68
N ASP A 124 -0.25 -38.92 17.69
CA ASP A 124 -0.19 -38.47 19.08
C ASP A 124 1.04 -37.57 19.30
N VAL A 125 0.84 -36.37 19.85
CA VAL A 125 1.93 -35.50 20.30
C VAL A 125 2.60 -36.16 21.52
N LEU A 126 3.92 -36.37 21.43
CA LEU A 126 4.71 -37.10 22.42
C LEU A 126 5.28 -36.18 23.49
N ASP A 127 5.94 -35.09 23.07
CA ASP A 127 6.45 -34.05 23.95
C ASP A 127 6.58 -32.70 23.21
N GLN A 128 6.77 -31.62 23.97
CA GLN A 128 7.02 -30.27 23.44
C GLN A 128 8.03 -29.50 24.30
N VAL A 129 8.85 -28.67 23.66
CA VAL A 129 9.85 -27.83 24.32
C VAL A 129 9.83 -26.41 23.76
N VAL A 130 9.97 -25.43 24.65
CA VAL A 130 10.10 -24.02 24.29
C VAL A 130 11.49 -23.74 23.72
N VAL A 131 11.56 -23.01 22.62
CA VAL A 131 12.79 -22.57 21.95
C VAL A 131 12.81 -21.04 21.82
N GLY A 132 13.63 -20.49 20.91
CA GLY A 132 13.63 -19.05 20.65
C GLY A 132 12.44 -18.63 19.79
N SER A 133 12.17 -17.33 19.72
CA SER A 133 10.96 -16.81 19.09
C SER A 133 10.80 -17.13 17.61
N ILE A 134 9.58 -17.57 17.27
CA ILE A 134 9.08 -17.89 15.94
C ILE A 134 9.97 -18.93 15.22
N PRO A 135 10.03 -20.18 15.72
CA PRO A 135 10.74 -21.26 15.04
C PRO A 135 10.05 -21.61 13.72
N ARG A 136 10.78 -21.48 12.60
CA ARG A 136 10.25 -21.69 11.24
C ARG A 136 11.11 -22.62 10.37
N GLY A 137 12.17 -23.19 10.93
CA GLY A 137 12.99 -24.18 10.26
C GLY A 137 13.43 -25.26 11.24
N VAL A 138 13.44 -26.52 10.79
CA VAL A 138 13.95 -27.66 11.56
C VAL A 138 14.70 -28.60 10.61
N THR A 139 15.83 -29.13 11.07
CA THR A 139 16.54 -30.21 10.40
C THR A 139 17.00 -31.24 11.44
N LEU A 140 16.94 -32.51 11.07
CA LEU A 140 17.21 -33.64 11.94
C LEU A 140 18.58 -34.24 11.64
N ILE A 141 19.25 -34.67 12.70
CA ILE A 141 20.50 -35.41 12.63
C ILE A 141 20.27 -36.75 13.32
N SER A 142 20.49 -37.82 12.58
CA SER A 142 20.49 -39.18 13.08
C SER A 142 21.91 -39.64 13.38
N ASN A 143 22.03 -40.58 14.32
CA ASN A 143 23.29 -41.25 14.62
C ASN A 143 23.66 -42.28 13.52
N ASP A 144 24.84 -42.91 13.64
CA ASP A 144 25.33 -43.91 12.68
C ASP A 144 24.40 -45.15 12.54
N ASP A 145 23.55 -45.41 13.54
CA ASP A 145 22.56 -46.50 13.56
C ASP A 145 21.19 -46.07 12.96
N GLY A 146 21.05 -44.80 12.57
CA GLY A 146 19.84 -44.22 11.97
C GLY A 146 18.79 -43.74 12.96
N GLU A 147 19.10 -43.72 14.26
CA GLU A 147 18.21 -43.22 15.31
C GLU A 147 18.39 -41.70 15.47
N LEU A 148 17.31 -40.97 15.76
CA LEU A 148 17.37 -39.52 16.00
C LEU A 148 18.34 -39.16 17.14
N GLU A 149 19.16 -38.14 16.94
CA GLU A 149 20.11 -37.65 17.95
C GLU A 149 19.89 -36.16 18.25
N HIS A 150 19.83 -35.33 17.21
CA HIS A 150 19.70 -33.88 17.37
C HIS A 150 18.69 -33.27 16.39
N ALA A 151 18.03 -32.19 16.83
CA ALA A 151 17.31 -31.29 15.93
C ALA A 151 17.91 -29.89 16.00
N TRP A 152 18.14 -29.28 14.84
CA TRP A 152 18.59 -27.89 14.70
C TRP A 152 17.42 -27.03 14.25
N VAL A 153 17.08 -26.02 15.04
CA VAL A 153 15.86 -25.23 14.86
C VAL A 153 16.21 -23.77 14.65
N LEU A 154 15.80 -23.22 13.51
CA LEU A 154 15.95 -21.80 13.20
C LEU A 154 14.81 -21.01 13.85
N ASN A 155 15.14 -20.27 14.91
CA ASN A 155 14.25 -19.32 15.56
C ASN A 155 14.28 -18.02 14.77
N ALA A 156 13.41 -17.91 13.76
CA ALA A 156 13.54 -16.95 12.68
C ALA A 156 13.46 -15.49 13.14
N LEU A 157 12.66 -15.20 14.18
CA LEU A 157 12.54 -13.83 14.72
C LEU A 157 13.41 -13.59 15.95
N ALA A 158 13.92 -14.63 16.62
CA ALA A 158 14.96 -14.45 17.61
C ALA A 158 16.35 -14.25 16.98
N ASN A 159 16.54 -14.62 15.71
CA ASN A 159 17.84 -14.71 15.03
C ASN A 159 18.80 -15.63 15.79
N THR A 160 18.31 -16.81 16.19
CA THR A 160 19.11 -17.82 16.87
C THR A 160 18.85 -19.21 16.29
N VAL A 161 19.77 -20.14 16.54
CA VAL A 161 19.58 -21.57 16.24
C VAL A 161 19.59 -22.37 17.54
N SER A 162 18.48 -23.02 17.86
CA SER A 162 18.40 -23.97 18.98
C SER A 162 18.88 -25.34 18.54
N VAL A 163 19.73 -25.97 19.34
CA VAL A 163 20.14 -27.37 19.18
C VAL A 163 19.43 -28.18 20.27
N LEU A 164 18.62 -29.13 19.87
CA LEU A 164 17.81 -29.98 20.76
C LEU A 164 18.39 -31.38 20.88
N ASP A 165 18.26 -31.97 22.05
CA ASP A 165 18.30 -33.43 22.24
C ASP A 165 16.92 -33.98 21.86
N VAL A 166 16.91 -34.92 20.92
CA VAL A 166 15.71 -35.61 20.44
C VAL A 166 15.90 -37.14 20.48
N THR A 167 16.84 -37.62 21.29
CA THR A 167 17.12 -39.05 21.43
C THR A 167 15.97 -39.82 22.09
N ASP A 168 15.23 -39.18 22.98
CA ASP A 168 13.96 -39.66 23.51
C ASP A 168 12.85 -38.71 23.04
N PRO A 169 11.97 -39.14 22.11
CA PRO A 169 10.91 -38.27 21.59
C PRO A 169 9.84 -37.94 22.64
N GLU A 170 9.86 -38.56 23.83
CA GLU A 170 8.98 -38.23 24.96
C GLU A 170 9.67 -37.30 26.01
N ASP A 171 10.93 -36.88 25.81
CA ASP A 171 11.69 -36.02 26.74
C ASP A 171 12.66 -35.08 25.97
N LEU A 172 12.10 -34.08 25.29
CA LEU A 172 12.85 -33.10 24.52
C LEU A 172 13.57 -32.10 25.43
N SER A 173 14.79 -31.72 25.06
CA SER A 173 15.50 -30.66 25.79
C SER A 173 16.40 -29.79 24.91
N VAL A 174 16.49 -28.50 25.24
CA VAL A 174 17.42 -27.57 24.58
C VAL A 174 18.83 -27.78 25.13
N LEU A 175 19.75 -28.22 24.27
CA LEU A 175 21.15 -28.37 24.62
C LEU A 175 21.89 -27.03 24.54
N HIS A 176 21.68 -26.29 23.45
CA HIS A 176 22.40 -25.05 23.14
C HIS A 176 21.52 -24.09 22.35
N THR A 177 21.78 -22.79 22.47
CA THR A 177 21.24 -21.76 21.57
C THR A 177 22.40 -20.96 21.00
N ILE A 178 22.48 -20.88 19.67
CA ILE A 178 23.52 -20.19 18.93
C ILE A 178 22.95 -18.86 18.44
N GLU A 179 23.55 -17.76 18.90
CA GLU A 179 23.20 -16.41 18.45
C GLU A 179 23.71 -16.16 17.02
N LEU A 180 22.84 -15.61 16.16
CA LEU A 180 23.23 -15.14 14.83
C LEU A 180 23.39 -13.61 14.84
N GLN A 181 24.09 -13.07 13.85
CA GLN A 181 24.12 -11.63 13.66
C GLN A 181 22.73 -11.15 13.21
N ASP A 182 22.21 -10.13 13.89
CA ASP A 182 20.95 -9.49 13.57
C ASP A 182 21.13 -7.97 13.56
N PRO A 183 21.10 -7.34 12.38
CA PRO A 183 21.20 -5.89 12.26
C PRO A 183 19.86 -5.17 12.46
N SER A 184 18.76 -5.89 12.70
CA SER A 184 17.43 -5.31 12.87
C SER A 184 17.36 -4.41 14.10
N ASP A 185 16.60 -3.31 13.99
CA ASP A 185 16.30 -2.48 15.16
C ASP A 185 15.62 -3.31 16.27
N PRO A 186 16.11 -3.27 17.53
CA PRO A 186 15.58 -4.10 18.61
C PRO A 186 14.08 -3.89 18.90
N ILE A 187 13.57 -2.66 18.73
CA ILE A 187 12.16 -2.35 18.97
C ILE A 187 11.31 -2.89 17.84
N LEU A 188 11.74 -2.75 16.58
CA LEU A 188 11.04 -3.38 15.44
C LEU A 188 11.05 -4.91 15.56
N LYS A 189 12.17 -5.49 16.00
CA LYS A 189 12.27 -6.93 16.26
C LYS A 189 11.26 -7.38 17.33
N GLN A 190 11.19 -6.66 18.45
CA GLN A 190 10.21 -6.94 19.50
C GLN A 190 8.77 -6.83 18.98
N GLY A 191 8.45 -5.75 18.26
CA GLY A 191 7.12 -5.56 17.67
C GLY A 191 6.75 -6.68 16.68
N ARG A 192 7.71 -7.14 15.88
CA ARG A 192 7.52 -8.27 14.96
C ARG A 192 7.30 -9.59 15.70
N ILE A 193 8.02 -9.83 16.80
CA ILE A 193 7.79 -11.01 17.66
C ILE A 193 6.38 -10.95 18.25
N ALA A 194 5.98 -9.82 18.83
CA ALA A 194 4.64 -9.63 19.39
C ALA A 194 3.52 -9.87 18.35
N PHE A 195 3.71 -9.39 17.11
CA PHE A 195 2.76 -9.61 16.01
C PHE A 195 2.61 -11.09 15.62
N ASN A 196 3.69 -11.87 15.73
CA ASN A 196 3.69 -13.28 15.36
C ASN A 196 3.34 -14.23 16.52
N SER A 197 3.37 -13.74 17.76
CA SER A 197 3.13 -14.56 18.96
C SER A 197 1.64 -14.88 19.16
N ALA A 198 1.36 -16.15 19.48
CA ALA A 198 0.02 -16.61 19.81
C ALA A 198 -0.46 -16.10 21.18
N ASP A 199 0.45 -15.54 22.00
CA ASP A 199 0.12 -14.88 23.26
C ASP A 199 -0.84 -13.69 23.07
N ALA A 200 -0.91 -13.14 21.85
CA ALA A 200 -1.90 -12.12 21.52
C ALA A 200 -3.35 -12.63 21.66
N SER A 201 -3.59 -13.92 21.42
CA SER A 201 -4.91 -14.56 21.56
C SER A 201 -5.15 -15.07 22.98
N SER A 202 -6.43 -15.07 23.41
CA SER A 202 -6.82 -15.59 24.73
C SER A 202 -6.61 -17.09 24.83
N THR A 203 -6.85 -17.83 23.75
CA THR A 203 -6.63 -19.29 23.72
C THR A 203 -5.17 -19.69 23.50
N GLY A 204 -4.28 -18.78 23.12
CA GLY A 204 -2.89 -19.10 22.76
C GLY A 204 -2.76 -19.86 21.42
N THR A 205 -3.82 -19.87 20.60
CA THR A 205 -3.91 -20.77 19.45
C THR A 205 -3.77 -20.12 18.07
N PHE A 206 -3.67 -18.80 18.00
CA PHE A 206 -3.43 -18.05 16.76
C PHE A 206 -2.83 -16.68 17.08
N SER A 207 -2.25 -16.02 16.08
CA SER A 207 -1.65 -14.68 16.21
C SER A 207 -2.15 -13.73 15.13
N CYS A 208 -1.72 -12.47 15.15
CA CYS A 208 -2.01 -11.54 14.06
C CYS A 208 -1.49 -12.09 12.72
N ALA A 209 -0.35 -12.78 12.74
CA ALA A 209 0.25 -13.43 11.58
C ALA A 209 -0.57 -14.61 11.01
N SER A 210 -1.54 -15.17 11.74
CA SER A 210 -2.44 -16.20 11.19
C SER A 210 -3.39 -15.63 10.13
N CYS A 211 -3.95 -14.43 10.35
CA CYS A 211 -4.74 -13.71 9.34
C CYS A 211 -3.87 -12.91 8.37
N HIS A 212 -2.70 -12.45 8.84
CA HIS A 212 -1.75 -11.62 8.11
C HIS A 212 -0.39 -12.33 7.87
N PRO A 213 -0.37 -13.49 7.18
CA PRO A 213 0.85 -14.27 7.00
C PRO A 213 1.93 -13.45 6.28
N ASP A 214 3.12 -13.37 6.88
CA ASP A 214 4.25 -12.56 6.38
C ASP A 214 3.90 -11.09 6.10
N GLY A 215 3.07 -10.53 6.98
CA GLY A 215 2.52 -9.18 6.87
C GLY A 215 1.43 -9.06 5.81
N HIS A 216 1.10 -10.13 5.10
CA HIS A 216 0.18 -10.14 3.97
C HIS A 216 -1.25 -10.46 4.40
N THR A 217 -1.94 -11.33 3.68
CA THR A 217 -3.34 -11.68 3.90
C THR A 217 -3.60 -13.14 3.61
N ASP A 218 -4.48 -13.73 4.41
CA ASP A 218 -5.05 -15.06 4.16
C ASP A 218 -6.04 -15.08 2.97
N GLN A 219 -6.42 -13.91 2.44
CA GLN A 219 -7.43 -13.71 1.40
C GLN A 219 -8.83 -14.23 1.77
N LEU A 220 -9.12 -14.38 3.06
CA LEU A 220 -10.39 -14.88 3.56
C LEU A 220 -11.34 -13.76 3.97
N LEU A 221 -12.64 -14.08 3.90
CA LEU A 221 -13.70 -13.23 4.42
C LEU A 221 -14.03 -13.65 5.84
N TRP A 222 -14.00 -12.69 6.76
CA TRP A 222 -14.28 -12.92 8.17
C TRP A 222 -15.44 -12.07 8.65
N VAL A 223 -16.24 -12.63 9.56
CA VAL A 223 -17.23 -11.91 10.36
C VAL A 223 -16.60 -11.71 11.73
N LEU A 224 -15.83 -10.64 11.94
CA LEU A 224 -15.19 -10.39 13.23
C LEU A 224 -16.08 -9.47 14.07
N ASP A 225 -15.56 -8.33 14.50
CA ASP A 225 -16.29 -7.28 15.20
C ASP A 225 -16.23 -5.97 14.41
N THR A 226 -16.67 -6.02 13.15
CA THR A 226 -16.75 -4.83 12.29
C THR A 226 -18.05 -4.09 12.60
N PRO A 227 -18.06 -2.75 12.51
CA PRO A 227 -19.23 -1.97 12.91
C PRO A 227 -20.46 -2.32 12.07
N LEU A 228 -21.61 -2.41 12.75
CA LEU A 228 -22.92 -2.40 12.09
C LEU A 228 -23.15 -1.03 11.47
N CYS A 229 -23.54 -0.98 10.20
CA CYS A 229 -23.90 0.30 9.61
C CYS A 229 -25.18 0.85 10.24
N ASP A 230 -25.18 2.13 10.61
CA ASP A 230 -26.30 2.81 11.27
C ASP A 230 -27.54 2.94 10.37
N VAL A 231 -27.36 2.77 9.05
CA VAL A 231 -28.42 2.78 8.05
C VAL A 231 -28.54 1.42 7.35
N GLY A 232 -29.49 0.60 7.81
CA GLY A 232 -29.99 -0.54 7.03
C GLY A 232 -29.19 -1.84 7.17
N CYS A 233 -28.20 -1.91 8.07
CA CYS A 233 -27.56 -3.17 8.47
C CYS A 233 -28.16 -3.70 9.76
N ASP A 234 -28.66 -4.94 9.75
CA ASP A 234 -29.07 -5.69 10.94
C ASP A 234 -28.04 -6.76 11.35
N GLN A 235 -26.88 -6.78 10.67
CA GLN A 235 -25.86 -7.81 10.85
C GLN A 235 -24.45 -7.35 10.47
N ILE A 236 -23.44 -7.88 11.19
CA ILE A 236 -22.02 -7.61 10.97
C ILE A 236 -21.66 -8.02 9.55
N GLN A 237 -21.09 -7.08 8.81
CA GLN A 237 -20.75 -7.30 7.41
C GLN A 237 -19.35 -7.94 7.33
N PRO A 238 -19.19 -9.05 6.60
CA PRO A 238 -17.89 -9.68 6.47
C PRO A 238 -16.88 -8.73 5.82
N ARG A 239 -15.62 -8.83 6.22
CA ARG A 239 -14.50 -8.09 5.60
C ARG A 239 -13.42 -9.05 5.14
N LEU A 240 -12.81 -8.69 4.02
CA LEU A 240 -11.55 -9.29 3.58
C LEU A 240 -10.43 -8.75 4.46
N VAL A 241 -9.54 -9.62 4.93
CA VAL A 241 -8.37 -9.19 5.70
C VAL A 241 -7.54 -8.20 4.87
N GLN A 242 -7.15 -7.06 5.45
CA GLN A 242 -6.23 -6.11 4.79
C GLN A 242 -4.78 -6.57 4.96
N ASP A 243 -3.87 -6.05 4.14
CA ASP A 243 -2.45 -6.38 4.21
C ASP A 243 -1.77 -5.24 4.97
N ILE A 244 -0.81 -5.55 5.85
CA ILE A 244 -0.13 -4.53 6.67
C ILE A 244 1.11 -3.95 5.99
N ARG A 245 1.45 -4.42 4.78
CA ARG A 245 2.53 -3.87 3.96
C ARG A 245 2.18 -2.46 3.51
N GLY A 246 3.07 -1.53 3.83
CA GLY A 246 3.04 -0.15 3.41
C GLY A 246 1.91 0.67 4.02
N LEU A 247 1.63 0.48 5.32
CA LEU A 247 0.63 1.23 6.09
C LEU A 247 1.01 2.68 6.38
N ARG A 248 2.30 3.01 6.37
CA ARG A 248 2.77 4.38 6.63
C ARG A 248 2.17 5.34 5.61
N GLY A 249 1.60 6.44 6.10
CA GLY A 249 0.91 7.44 5.27
C GLY A 249 -0.43 6.97 4.68
N THR A 250 -0.98 5.82 5.10
CA THR A 250 -2.25 5.29 4.56
C THR A 250 -3.39 5.23 5.57
N ALA A 251 -3.26 5.91 6.72
CA ALA A 251 -4.39 6.06 7.64
C ALA A 251 -5.60 6.69 6.91
N PRO A 252 -6.86 6.47 7.37
CA PRO A 252 -7.26 5.58 8.46
C PRO A 252 -6.94 4.12 8.17
N TYR A 253 -6.90 3.30 9.21
CA TYR A 253 -6.74 1.85 9.03
C TYR A 253 -8.10 1.16 8.98
N HIS A 254 -8.15 0.00 8.31
CA HIS A 254 -9.36 -0.79 8.06
C HIS A 254 -10.28 -0.26 6.94
N TRP A 255 -11.16 -1.13 6.45
CA TRP A 255 -12.08 -0.82 5.34
C TRP A 255 -13.15 0.21 5.68
N ASP A 256 -13.46 0.34 6.96
CA ASP A 256 -14.62 1.07 7.47
C ASP A 256 -14.25 2.50 7.92
N GLY A 257 -13.06 3.00 7.56
CA GLY A 257 -12.55 4.29 8.02
C GLY A 257 -12.18 4.33 9.50
N ILE A 258 -12.29 3.19 10.20
CA ILE A 258 -11.94 2.97 11.60
C ILE A 258 -11.58 1.49 11.80
N PRO A 259 -10.68 1.16 12.75
CA PRO A 259 -10.04 2.01 13.76
C PRO A 259 -8.75 2.73 13.28
N GLY A 260 -8.22 3.66 14.09
CA GLY A 260 -6.99 4.38 13.78
C GLY A 260 -7.21 5.49 12.76
N ASP A 261 -8.19 6.36 13.04
CA ASP A 261 -8.61 7.47 12.20
C ASP A 261 -8.11 8.82 12.77
N PRO A 262 -7.10 9.45 12.15
CA PRO A 262 -6.60 10.75 12.56
C PRO A 262 -7.40 11.92 11.99
N PHE A 263 -8.33 11.67 11.05
CA PHE A 263 -9.04 12.72 10.33
C PHE A 263 -10.42 13.01 10.90
N GLY A 264 -11.09 11.98 11.44
CA GLY A 264 -12.50 12.04 11.79
C GLY A 264 -13.36 12.14 10.53
N GLY A 265 -14.67 12.11 10.70
CA GLY A 265 -15.62 12.10 9.59
C GLY A 265 -16.75 11.13 9.82
N ILE A 266 -17.49 10.87 8.75
CA ILE A 266 -18.42 9.75 8.73
C ILE A 266 -17.63 8.46 8.47
N ASN A 267 -18.08 7.38 9.07
CA ASN A 267 -17.50 6.05 8.89
C ASN A 267 -18.66 5.03 8.84
N THR A 268 -18.37 3.75 8.60
CA THR A 268 -19.46 2.75 8.48
C THR A 268 -20.38 2.71 9.69
N SER A 269 -19.86 2.94 10.90
CA SER A 269 -20.66 2.96 12.14
C SER A 269 -21.54 4.20 12.29
N SER A 270 -21.28 5.25 11.52
CA SER A 270 -21.97 6.53 11.59
C SER A 270 -21.97 7.23 10.23
N ILE A 271 -22.80 6.75 9.30
CA ILE A 271 -22.83 7.25 7.92
C ILE A 271 -23.51 8.64 7.85
N GLU A 272 -24.46 8.91 8.75
CA GLU A 272 -25.20 10.18 8.76
C GLU A 272 -24.65 11.22 9.74
N THR A 273 -23.67 10.86 10.59
CA THR A 273 -23.18 11.76 11.66
C THR A 273 -21.65 11.80 11.70
N TYR A 274 -21.10 13.01 11.83
CA TYR A 274 -19.67 13.22 12.01
C TYR A 274 -19.16 12.60 13.31
N VAL A 275 -18.05 11.86 13.23
CA VAL A 275 -17.31 11.29 14.37
C VAL A 275 -15.95 11.99 14.45
N GLU A 276 -15.53 12.37 15.65
CA GLU A 276 -14.22 12.99 15.89
C GLU A 276 -13.08 11.97 15.65
N PRO A 277 -11.86 12.43 15.33
CA PRO A 277 -10.67 11.59 15.26
C PRO A 277 -10.44 10.77 16.54
N ASN A 278 -9.84 9.58 16.40
CA ASN A 278 -9.51 8.70 17.53
C ASN A 278 -8.00 8.45 17.73
N CYS A 279 -7.17 9.06 16.88
CA CYS A 279 -5.71 9.13 17.04
C CYS A 279 -5.19 10.51 16.58
N ASP A 280 -3.89 10.74 16.76
CA ASP A 280 -3.23 11.99 16.42
C ASP A 280 -2.69 11.95 14.98
N ILE A 281 -2.97 13.00 14.20
CA ILE A 281 -2.51 13.14 12.83
C ILE A 281 -1.00 13.40 12.74
N ASP A 282 -0.42 13.98 13.79
CA ASP A 282 1.01 14.30 13.87
C ASP A 282 1.83 13.14 14.48
N ASP A 283 1.17 12.05 14.88
CA ASP A 283 1.78 10.83 15.43
C ASP A 283 1.10 9.57 14.87
N GLU A 284 1.61 9.08 13.72
CA GLU A 284 1.10 7.86 13.07
C GLU A 284 1.12 6.62 14.00
N GLU A 285 2.07 6.55 14.95
CA GLU A 285 2.14 5.43 15.90
C GLU A 285 0.92 5.39 16.83
N SER A 286 0.34 6.55 17.14
CA SER A 286 -0.90 6.63 17.92
C SER A 286 -2.07 5.96 17.18
N CYS A 287 -2.10 6.03 15.85
CA CYS A 287 -3.14 5.41 15.02
C CYS A 287 -2.97 3.90 14.93
N THR A 288 -1.75 3.40 14.72
CA THR A 288 -1.50 1.95 14.72
C THR A 288 -1.68 1.36 16.11
N LEU A 289 -1.33 2.08 17.18
CA LEU A 289 -1.60 1.67 18.55
C LEU A 289 -3.11 1.57 18.83
N HIS A 290 -3.91 2.52 18.34
CA HIS A 290 -5.38 2.44 18.45
C HIS A 290 -5.94 1.23 17.70
N LEU A 291 -5.42 0.91 16.50
CA LEU A 291 -5.78 -0.31 15.77
C LEU A 291 -5.43 -1.56 16.59
N ILE A 292 -4.22 -1.64 17.12
CA ILE A 292 -3.72 -2.77 17.94
C ILE A 292 -4.60 -2.98 19.17
N ASP A 293 -4.86 -1.91 19.94
CA ASP A 293 -5.68 -1.97 21.14
C ASP A 293 -7.11 -2.44 20.82
N GLY A 294 -7.68 -1.94 19.72
CA GLY A 294 -8.99 -2.36 19.22
C GLY A 294 -9.03 -3.85 18.86
N SER A 295 -8.04 -4.34 18.12
CA SER A 295 -7.95 -5.75 17.72
C SER A 295 -7.71 -6.68 18.92
N LEU A 296 -6.87 -6.28 19.88
CA LEU A 296 -6.56 -7.06 21.09
C LEU A 296 -7.78 -7.20 22.00
N LYS A 297 -8.55 -6.13 22.14
CA LYS A 297 -9.81 -6.12 22.91
C LYS A 297 -10.92 -6.94 22.27
N THR A 298 -10.92 -7.08 20.94
CA THR A 298 -12.04 -7.67 20.20
C THR A 298 -11.67 -9.05 19.65
N THR A 299 -11.11 -9.10 18.44
CA THR A 299 -10.84 -10.33 17.67
C THR A 299 -9.89 -11.27 18.40
N MET A 300 -8.89 -10.72 19.10
CA MET A 300 -7.91 -11.52 19.82
C MET A 300 -8.37 -11.90 21.23
N CYS A 301 -9.49 -11.34 21.71
CA CYS A 301 -10.01 -11.65 23.04
C CYS A 301 -11.18 -12.64 23.04
N ASP A 302 -11.19 -13.50 24.06
CA ASP A 302 -12.37 -14.28 24.40
C ASP A 302 -13.50 -13.35 24.88
N GLN A 303 -14.74 -13.69 24.50
CA GLN A 303 -15.91 -12.83 24.74
C GLN A 303 -16.42 -12.92 26.18
N ASP A 304 -16.08 -13.98 26.91
CA ASP A 304 -16.48 -14.20 28.30
C ASP A 304 -15.33 -13.89 29.29
N ASP A 305 -14.07 -14.06 28.88
CA ASP A 305 -12.88 -13.83 29.72
C ASP A 305 -11.73 -13.14 28.98
N CYS A 306 -11.77 -11.80 28.95
CA CYS A 306 -10.70 -10.98 28.40
C CYS A 306 -9.86 -10.38 29.54
N THR A 307 -8.58 -10.75 29.58
CA THR A 307 -7.63 -10.20 30.57
C THR A 307 -7.27 -8.75 30.28
N VAL A 308 -6.68 -8.05 31.26
CA VAL A 308 -6.09 -6.73 31.07
C VAL A 308 -4.57 -6.79 31.27
N ASN A 309 -3.85 -5.97 30.53
CA ASN A 309 -2.39 -5.88 30.60
C ASN A 309 -1.91 -4.95 31.73
N ASP A 310 -0.62 -4.62 31.70
CA ASP A 310 0.10 -3.75 32.63
C ASP A 310 -0.22 -2.24 32.51
N ASP A 311 -1.09 -1.84 31.57
CA ASP A 311 -1.62 -0.48 31.40
C ASP A 311 -3.17 -0.45 31.47
N ASP A 312 -3.77 -1.44 32.15
CA ASP A 312 -5.23 -1.58 32.34
C ASP A 312 -6.03 -1.66 31.02
N LYS A 313 -5.40 -2.10 29.91
CA LYS A 313 -6.05 -2.31 28.62
C LYS A 313 -6.38 -3.78 28.38
N GLU A 314 -7.56 -4.05 27.83
CA GLU A 314 -8.00 -5.41 27.44
C GLU A 314 -7.04 -6.07 26.44
N GLY A 315 -6.80 -7.38 26.60
CA GLY A 315 -5.89 -8.20 25.81
C GLY A 315 -4.56 -8.52 26.53
N HIS A 316 -3.93 -9.64 26.12
CA HIS A 316 -2.80 -10.23 26.85
C HIS A 316 -1.43 -9.57 26.63
N LEU A 317 -1.23 -8.85 25.53
CA LEU A 317 0.07 -8.24 25.23
C LEU A 317 0.38 -7.04 26.15
N SER A 318 1.64 -6.94 26.57
CA SER A 318 2.14 -5.85 27.41
C SER A 318 2.05 -4.49 26.71
N ALA A 319 2.06 -3.39 27.47
CA ALA A 319 2.11 -2.05 26.92
C ALA A 319 3.38 -1.81 26.09
N GLU A 320 4.50 -2.42 26.49
CA GLU A 320 5.77 -2.36 25.76
C GLU A 320 5.65 -3.05 24.40
N ASP A 321 5.09 -4.26 24.34
CA ASP A 321 4.91 -5.01 23.09
C ASP A 321 3.93 -4.33 22.14
N ARG A 322 2.85 -3.74 22.67
CA ARG A 322 1.89 -2.96 21.86
C ARG A 322 2.56 -1.74 21.23
N THR A 323 3.42 -1.05 21.98
CA THR A 323 4.19 0.11 21.49
C THR A 323 5.26 -0.30 20.49
N ALA A 324 5.95 -1.42 20.70
CA ALA A 324 6.91 -1.94 19.74
C ALA A 324 6.21 -2.38 18.44
N MET A 325 5.03 -3.01 18.57
CA MET A 325 4.23 -3.46 17.44
C MET A 325 3.63 -2.30 16.63
N SER A 326 3.26 -1.17 17.26
CA SER A 326 2.77 0.02 16.54
C SER A 326 3.81 0.56 15.55
N LYS A 327 5.10 0.56 15.93
CA LYS A 327 6.23 0.89 15.05
C LYS A 327 6.45 -0.17 13.96
N TYR A 328 6.42 -1.45 14.33
CA TYR A 328 6.59 -2.53 13.36
C TYR A 328 5.55 -2.47 12.24
N LEU A 329 4.27 -2.20 12.55
CA LEU A 329 3.22 -2.08 11.53
C LEU A 329 3.52 -0.99 10.48
N LEU A 330 4.14 0.13 10.90
CA LEU A 330 4.56 1.22 10.00
C LEU A 330 5.88 0.95 9.27
N SER A 331 6.60 -0.12 9.62
CA SER A 331 7.90 -0.47 9.05
C SER A 331 7.83 -1.57 7.99
N VAL A 332 6.68 -2.23 7.80
CA VAL A 332 6.55 -3.33 6.82
C VAL A 332 6.48 -2.75 5.41
N PRO A 333 7.48 -2.97 4.53
CA PRO A 333 7.46 -2.42 3.18
C PRO A 333 6.55 -3.24 2.24
N TYR A 334 6.20 -2.64 1.10
CA TYR A 334 5.70 -3.40 -0.03
C TYR A 334 6.82 -4.30 -0.61
N PRO A 335 6.50 -5.47 -1.19
CA PRO A 335 7.49 -6.24 -1.95
C PRO A 335 7.95 -5.43 -3.16
N PRO A 336 9.23 -5.53 -3.59
CA PRO A 336 9.70 -4.90 -4.81
C PRO A 336 8.82 -5.24 -6.02
N SER A 337 8.62 -4.26 -6.91
CA SER A 337 7.77 -4.39 -8.08
C SER A 337 8.26 -5.51 -8.99
N VAL A 338 7.45 -6.57 -9.12
CA VAL A 338 7.86 -7.87 -9.68
C VAL A 338 8.32 -7.83 -11.14
N GLU A 339 7.82 -6.89 -11.94
CA GLU A 339 8.19 -6.75 -13.35
C GLU A 339 8.86 -5.41 -13.67
N ARG A 340 9.22 -4.58 -12.68
CA ARG A 340 9.98 -3.36 -12.94
C ARG A 340 11.32 -3.74 -13.59
N PRO A 341 11.63 -3.22 -14.80
CA PRO A 341 12.88 -3.52 -15.47
C PRO A 341 14.09 -3.18 -14.60
N TYR A 342 15.15 -4.02 -14.68
CA TYR A 342 16.34 -3.86 -13.83
C TYR A 342 17.14 -2.58 -14.10
N ASP A 343 16.87 -1.92 -15.23
CA ASP A 343 17.43 -0.62 -15.57
C ASP A 343 16.57 0.55 -15.04
N ASN A 344 15.54 0.24 -14.24
CA ASN A 344 14.59 1.14 -13.59
C ASN A 344 13.66 1.93 -14.54
N THR A 345 13.75 1.72 -15.85
CA THR A 345 12.91 2.39 -16.84
C THR A 345 11.55 1.71 -16.93
N VAL A 346 10.45 2.41 -16.61
CA VAL A 346 9.09 1.88 -16.80
C VAL A 346 8.86 1.59 -18.28
N THR A 347 8.36 0.40 -18.60
CA THR A 347 8.14 -0.01 -19.98
C THR A 347 7.07 0.84 -20.65
N LYS A 348 7.08 0.87 -21.99
CA LYS A 348 6.02 1.54 -22.75
C LYS A 348 4.62 1.03 -22.35
N LEU A 349 4.49 -0.26 -22.05
CA LEU A 349 3.21 -0.85 -21.65
C LEU A 349 2.78 -0.35 -20.26
N GLY A 350 3.71 -0.26 -19.31
CA GLY A 350 3.49 0.36 -18.00
C GLY A 350 3.12 1.84 -18.11
N MET A 351 3.83 2.61 -18.94
CA MET A 351 3.52 4.02 -19.23
C MET A 351 2.12 4.20 -19.83
N GLU A 352 1.72 3.35 -20.79
CA GLU A 352 0.36 3.36 -21.33
C GLU A 352 -0.67 3.00 -20.24
N GLY A 353 -0.31 2.13 -19.29
CA GLY A 353 -1.10 1.80 -18.11
C GLY A 353 -1.33 2.97 -17.17
N ILE A 354 -0.27 3.70 -16.82
CA ILE A 354 -0.31 4.93 -16.00
C ILE A 354 -1.22 5.96 -16.67
N ARG A 355 -1.04 6.15 -17.97
CA ARG A 355 -1.88 7.04 -18.77
C ARG A 355 -3.35 6.62 -18.71
N ASP A 356 -3.62 5.34 -18.95
CA ASP A 356 -4.99 4.84 -18.93
C ASP A 356 -5.61 4.99 -17.53
N PHE A 357 -4.87 4.67 -16.46
CA PHE A 357 -5.32 4.74 -15.07
C PHE A 357 -5.69 6.17 -14.62
N HIS A 358 -4.85 7.15 -14.91
CA HIS A 358 -5.07 8.52 -14.47
C HIS A 358 -6.01 9.30 -15.40
N PHE A 359 -5.96 9.07 -16.71
CA PHE A 359 -6.61 9.95 -17.68
C PHE A 359 -7.79 9.31 -18.43
N ASN A 360 -7.66 8.06 -18.88
CA ASN A 360 -8.70 7.42 -19.71
C ASN A 360 -9.79 6.71 -18.89
N GLU A 361 -9.38 5.88 -17.92
CA GLU A 361 -10.25 5.08 -17.05
C GLU A 361 -10.50 5.77 -15.70
N GLN A 362 -9.62 6.73 -15.35
CA GLN A 362 -9.82 7.66 -14.23
C GLN A 362 -9.93 7.00 -12.85
N CYS A 363 -9.34 5.81 -12.72
CA CYS A 363 -9.12 5.15 -11.44
C CYS A 363 -8.34 6.07 -10.47
N GLY A 364 -7.47 6.92 -11.01
CA GLY A 364 -6.72 7.93 -10.24
C GLY A 364 -7.56 9.04 -9.59
N ASN A 365 -8.87 9.14 -9.85
CA ASN A 365 -9.79 10.04 -9.14
C ASN A 365 -10.30 9.45 -7.81
N CYS A 366 -10.08 8.16 -7.62
CA CYS A 366 -10.47 7.40 -6.43
C CYS A 366 -9.22 6.85 -5.71
N HIS A 367 -8.13 6.65 -6.44
CA HIS A 367 -6.85 6.15 -5.96
C HIS A 367 -5.78 7.24 -6.11
N TYR A 368 -5.78 8.20 -5.19
CA TYR A 368 -4.90 9.37 -5.27
C TYR A 368 -3.43 9.02 -4.94
N LEU A 369 -2.48 9.68 -5.62
CA LEU A 369 -1.08 9.66 -5.20
C LEU A 369 -0.97 10.29 -3.79
N PRO A 370 0.04 9.89 -2.99
CA PRO A 370 1.16 9.02 -3.36
C PRO A 370 0.93 7.52 -3.08
N HIS A 371 -0.11 7.17 -2.33
CA HIS A 371 -0.34 5.79 -1.87
C HIS A 371 -1.44 5.03 -2.65
N TRP A 372 -2.07 5.67 -3.63
CA TRP A 372 -3.21 5.12 -4.40
C TRP A 372 -4.39 4.68 -3.52
N THR A 373 -4.69 5.49 -2.51
CA THR A 373 -5.75 5.26 -1.52
C THR A 373 -6.50 6.57 -1.26
N THR A 374 -7.73 6.47 -0.76
CA THR A 374 -8.54 7.60 -0.29
C THR A 374 -9.46 7.15 0.84
N THR A 375 -9.88 8.09 1.68
CA THR A 375 -10.80 7.83 2.77
C THR A 375 -12.23 8.30 2.46
N ASN A 376 -13.21 7.61 3.03
CA ASN A 376 -14.63 7.95 2.97
C ASN A 376 -15.18 8.08 1.52
N MET A 377 -14.92 7.06 0.71
CA MET A 377 -15.36 6.99 -0.68
C MET A 377 -16.88 7.18 -0.81
N GLY A 378 -17.29 8.15 -1.60
CA GLY A 378 -18.70 8.45 -1.89
C GLY A 378 -19.51 9.01 -0.72
N GLY A 379 -18.86 9.37 0.40
CA GLY A 379 -19.58 9.58 1.65
C GLY A 379 -20.19 8.29 2.22
N SER A 380 -19.63 7.13 1.88
CA SER A 380 -20.12 5.82 2.36
C SER A 380 -19.58 5.43 3.73
N GLY A 381 -18.60 6.17 4.25
CA GLY A 381 -17.84 5.78 5.44
C GLY A 381 -16.84 4.65 5.21
N MET A 382 -16.62 4.22 3.96
CA MET A 382 -15.63 3.19 3.60
C MET A 382 -14.39 3.80 2.95
N ASP A 383 -13.23 3.18 3.17
CA ASP A 383 -11.97 3.58 2.56
C ASP A 383 -11.67 2.75 1.30
N LEU A 384 -10.99 3.39 0.34
CA LEU A 384 -10.44 2.70 -0.82
C LEU A 384 -9.10 2.09 -0.46
N PRO A 385 -8.81 0.85 -0.88
CA PRO A 385 -7.54 0.23 -0.56
C PRO A 385 -6.42 0.86 -1.38
N SER A 386 -5.24 0.94 -0.79
CA SER A 386 -4.01 1.22 -1.53
C SER A 386 -3.83 0.20 -2.66
N TRP A 387 -3.78 0.69 -3.90
CA TRP A 387 -3.38 -0.11 -5.06
C TRP A 387 -1.86 -0.22 -5.22
N ARG A 388 -1.12 0.50 -4.38
CA ARG A 388 0.33 0.37 -4.34
C ARG A 388 0.69 -1.01 -3.82
N GLY A 389 1.59 -1.70 -4.51
CA GLY A 389 1.93 -3.10 -4.19
C GLY A 389 0.79 -4.10 -4.43
N ALA A 390 -0.23 -3.79 -5.23
CA ALA A 390 -1.32 -4.72 -5.58
C ALA A 390 -0.89 -5.86 -6.54
N SER A 391 0.40 -6.11 -6.70
CA SER A 391 0.96 -7.13 -7.60
C SER A 391 0.79 -8.56 -7.11
N ASP A 392 0.67 -8.77 -5.79
CA ASP A 392 0.52 -10.09 -5.16
C ASP A 392 -0.78 -10.23 -4.34
N ARG A 393 -1.65 -9.21 -4.36
CA ARG A 393 -2.97 -9.20 -3.67
C ARG A 393 -4.10 -8.71 -4.57
N TRP A 394 -5.25 -9.38 -4.51
CA TRP A 394 -6.41 -9.08 -5.36
C TRP A 394 -7.56 -8.46 -4.56
N LYS A 395 -7.33 -7.28 -3.97
CA LYS A 395 -8.29 -6.57 -3.09
C LYS A 395 -8.82 -5.32 -3.76
N ASN A 396 -10.10 -5.35 -4.11
CA ASN A 396 -10.70 -4.20 -4.79
C ASN A 396 -12.01 -3.75 -4.15
N ALA A 397 -12.55 -4.56 -3.24
CA ALA A 397 -13.71 -4.18 -2.46
C ALA A 397 -13.66 -4.82 -1.06
N PRO A 398 -14.20 -4.13 -0.05
CA PRO A 398 -14.17 -4.56 1.35
C PRO A 398 -14.80 -5.93 1.60
N GLN A 399 -15.88 -6.25 0.88
CA GLN A 399 -16.52 -7.55 1.00
C GLN A 399 -16.06 -8.53 -0.07
N ASN A 400 -15.56 -8.06 -1.23
CA ASN A 400 -15.37 -8.78 -2.50
C ASN A 400 -16.57 -9.68 -2.97
N ARG A 401 -17.53 -9.99 -2.10
CA ARG A 401 -18.62 -10.93 -2.26
C ARG A 401 -19.62 -10.48 -3.31
N PHE A 402 -19.90 -9.18 -3.40
CA PHE A 402 -20.77 -8.60 -4.44
C PHE A 402 -20.18 -8.79 -5.84
N PHE A 403 -18.85 -8.70 -5.98
CA PHE A 403 -18.18 -8.90 -7.26
C PHE A 403 -17.95 -10.39 -7.55
N PHE A 404 -17.47 -11.15 -6.58
CA PHE A 404 -17.09 -12.54 -6.80
C PHE A 404 -18.28 -13.48 -6.95
N VAL A 405 -19.35 -13.37 -6.13
CA VAL A 405 -20.49 -14.32 -6.18
C VAL A 405 -21.30 -14.14 -7.48
N ASP A 406 -21.47 -12.91 -7.95
CA ASP A 406 -22.17 -12.64 -9.21
C ASP A 406 -21.30 -12.99 -10.44
N GLN A 407 -19.97 -12.86 -10.36
CA GLN A 407 -19.04 -13.18 -11.46
C GLN A 407 -18.72 -14.68 -11.59
N VAL A 408 -18.61 -15.41 -10.47
CA VAL A 408 -18.31 -16.87 -10.50
C VAL A 408 -19.51 -17.70 -10.92
N GLY A 409 -20.74 -17.18 -10.84
CA GLY A 409 -21.94 -17.86 -11.36
C GLY A 409 -22.16 -19.28 -10.80
N GLY A 410 -21.58 -19.60 -9.63
CA GLY A 410 -21.59 -20.93 -9.04
C GLY A 410 -20.44 -21.87 -9.46
N ASP A 411 -19.38 -21.37 -10.12
CA ASP A 411 -18.15 -22.13 -10.38
C ASP A 411 -17.29 -22.23 -9.11
N THR A 412 -17.00 -23.45 -8.68
CA THR A 412 -16.28 -23.77 -7.43
C THR A 412 -14.83 -24.19 -7.67
N ARG A 413 -14.30 -24.03 -8.89
CA ARG A 413 -12.97 -24.53 -9.29
C ARG A 413 -11.82 -23.53 -9.11
N GLY A 414 -12.08 -22.43 -8.40
CA GLY A 414 -11.18 -21.28 -8.36
C GLY A 414 -11.45 -20.31 -9.52
N PHE A 415 -11.29 -19.03 -9.24
CA PHE A 415 -11.56 -17.93 -10.16
C PHE A 415 -10.24 -17.44 -10.78
N PRO A 416 -10.13 -17.21 -12.09
CA PRO A 416 -8.88 -16.67 -12.66
C PRO A 416 -8.79 -15.16 -12.39
N GLU A 417 -8.36 -14.84 -11.17
CA GLU A 417 -8.37 -13.51 -10.52
C GLU A 417 -7.65 -12.42 -11.32
N ARG A 418 -6.60 -12.77 -12.07
CA ARG A 418 -5.86 -11.85 -12.95
C ARG A 418 -6.75 -11.11 -13.97
N PHE A 419 -7.89 -11.68 -14.37
CA PHE A 419 -8.72 -11.12 -15.45
C PHE A 419 -9.96 -10.35 -14.98
N SER A 420 -10.23 -10.28 -13.68
CA SER A 420 -11.48 -9.72 -13.18
C SER A 420 -11.45 -8.21 -12.99
N PHE A 421 -10.28 -7.61 -12.76
CA PHE A 421 -10.14 -6.19 -12.42
C PHE A 421 -9.51 -5.30 -13.48
N THR A 422 -8.58 -5.81 -14.27
CA THR A 422 -8.07 -5.07 -15.42
C THR A 422 -8.52 -5.77 -16.69
N GLN A 423 -9.59 -5.30 -17.32
CA GLN A 423 -9.85 -5.65 -18.72
C GLN A 423 -8.70 -5.19 -19.64
N SER A 424 -7.81 -4.32 -19.12
CA SER A 424 -6.62 -3.79 -19.78
C SER A 424 -5.33 -4.41 -19.22
N GLN A 425 -4.59 -5.15 -20.05
CA GLN A 425 -3.23 -5.60 -19.71
C GLN A 425 -2.27 -4.42 -19.40
N LYS A 426 -2.59 -3.21 -19.89
CA LYS A 426 -1.76 -2.01 -19.69
C LYS A 426 -1.82 -1.53 -18.24
N MET A 427 -3.02 -1.39 -17.68
CA MET A 427 -3.20 -1.02 -16.27
C MET A 427 -2.60 -2.06 -15.33
N TYR A 428 -2.66 -3.33 -15.70
CA TYR A 428 -1.99 -4.37 -14.92
C TYR A 428 -0.47 -4.22 -14.95
N GLN A 429 0.11 -3.90 -16.12
CA GLN A 429 1.55 -3.63 -16.23
C GLN A 429 2.00 -2.46 -15.36
N MET A 430 1.19 -1.39 -15.27
CA MET A 430 1.45 -0.28 -14.35
C MET A 430 1.58 -0.77 -12.89
N ILE A 431 0.72 -1.70 -12.43
CA ILE A 431 0.80 -2.23 -11.06
C ILE A 431 2.07 -3.05 -10.86
N LEU A 432 2.45 -3.85 -11.85
CA LEU A 432 3.62 -4.74 -11.77
C LEU A 432 4.96 -4.00 -11.83
N GLU A 433 4.97 -2.81 -12.43
CA GLU A 433 6.17 -1.97 -12.60
C GLU A 433 6.19 -0.75 -11.67
N GLY A 434 5.05 -0.34 -11.13
CA GLY A 434 4.90 0.91 -10.36
C GLY A 434 5.75 0.95 -9.10
N SER A 435 6.36 2.10 -8.81
CA SER A 435 7.35 2.25 -7.75
C SER A 435 6.76 2.04 -6.35
N VAL A 436 7.38 1.09 -5.64
CA VAL A 436 7.16 0.84 -4.21
C VAL A 436 8.31 1.35 -3.33
N GLY A 437 9.27 2.08 -3.93
CA GLY A 437 10.46 2.62 -3.27
C GLY A 437 11.76 1.88 -3.57
N ALA A 438 11.68 0.64 -4.06
CA ALA A 438 12.82 -0.08 -4.59
C ALA A 438 13.06 0.30 -6.07
N PRO A 439 14.31 0.55 -6.50
CA PRO A 439 14.64 0.60 -7.92
C PRO A 439 14.53 -0.79 -8.54
N GLY A 440 14.32 -0.87 -9.85
CA GLY A 440 14.20 -2.17 -10.53
C GLY A 440 15.47 -3.05 -10.46
N SER A 441 16.64 -2.44 -10.23
CA SER A 441 17.93 -3.11 -10.03
C SER A 441 18.07 -3.76 -8.65
N PHE A 442 17.23 -3.42 -7.67
CA PHE A 442 17.34 -3.95 -6.31
C PHE A 442 17.25 -5.49 -6.28
N ALA A 443 18.10 -6.11 -5.47
CA ALA A 443 18.22 -7.56 -5.28
C ALA A 443 18.57 -8.35 -6.56
N ARG A 444 18.92 -7.68 -7.67
CA ARG A 444 19.47 -8.34 -8.85
C ARG A 444 20.89 -8.79 -8.56
N GLN A 445 21.24 -9.96 -9.10
CA GLN A 445 22.52 -10.60 -8.86
C GLN A 445 23.14 -11.08 -10.16
N VAL A 446 24.47 -10.97 -10.22
CA VAL A 446 25.30 -11.56 -11.27
C VAL A 446 26.34 -12.43 -10.59
N THR A 447 26.37 -13.71 -10.93
CA THR A 447 27.46 -14.60 -10.49
C THR A 447 28.45 -14.76 -11.63
N LEU A 448 29.72 -14.51 -11.35
CA LEU A 448 30.85 -14.66 -12.25
C LEU A 448 31.59 -15.97 -11.94
N ASN A 449 31.67 -16.82 -12.94
CA ASN A 449 32.49 -18.04 -13.00
C ASN A 449 32.67 -18.45 -14.47
N VAL A 450 33.38 -19.54 -14.71
CA VAL A 450 33.67 -20.05 -16.07
C VAL A 450 32.44 -20.27 -16.96
N SER A 451 31.26 -20.55 -16.38
CA SER A 451 30.04 -20.80 -17.13
C SER A 451 29.19 -19.56 -17.41
N THR A 452 29.47 -18.45 -16.73
CA THR A 452 28.65 -17.24 -16.74
C THR A 452 29.39 -16.02 -17.29
N ALA A 453 30.72 -15.98 -17.23
CA ALA A 453 31.52 -14.82 -17.60
C ALA A 453 31.36 -14.38 -19.07
N ASP A 454 31.03 -15.30 -19.98
CA ASP A 454 30.88 -15.03 -21.43
C ASP A 454 29.42 -14.98 -21.91
N LEU A 455 28.45 -14.96 -20.99
CA LEU A 455 27.04 -14.83 -21.38
C LEU A 455 26.69 -13.37 -21.71
N ASP A 456 25.95 -13.16 -22.80
CA ASP A 456 25.45 -11.82 -23.16
C ASP A 456 24.60 -11.21 -22.03
N GLN A 457 23.85 -12.03 -21.30
CA GLN A 457 23.05 -11.61 -20.14
C GLN A 457 23.91 -11.12 -18.97
N THR A 458 25.12 -11.67 -18.80
CA THR A 458 26.06 -11.22 -17.77
C THR A 458 26.53 -9.81 -18.07
N VAL A 459 26.91 -9.55 -19.32
CA VAL A 459 27.36 -8.21 -19.76
C VAL A 459 26.25 -7.19 -19.60
N ASP A 460 25.06 -7.51 -20.09
CA ASP A 460 23.89 -6.61 -20.03
C ASP A 460 23.47 -6.30 -18.59
N MET A 461 23.49 -7.30 -17.69
CA MET A 461 23.19 -7.06 -16.28
C MET A 461 24.29 -6.23 -15.59
N LEU A 462 25.58 -6.51 -15.85
CA LEU A 462 26.68 -5.68 -15.31
C LEU A 462 26.58 -4.23 -15.78
N ASP A 463 26.26 -3.99 -17.05
CA ASP A 463 26.03 -2.65 -17.60
C ASP A 463 24.94 -1.91 -16.83
N ALA A 464 23.82 -2.58 -16.54
CA ALA A 464 22.71 -1.96 -15.83
C ALA A 464 23.01 -1.75 -14.34
N LEU A 465 23.63 -2.71 -13.65
CA LEU A 465 23.91 -2.60 -12.21
C LEU A 465 25.00 -1.57 -11.91
N GLU A 466 26.08 -1.55 -12.68
CA GLU A 466 27.12 -0.53 -12.51
C GLU A 466 26.60 0.87 -12.83
N LEU A 467 25.74 1.02 -13.86
CA LEU A 467 25.10 2.29 -14.14
C LEU A 467 24.18 2.73 -12.99
N ALA A 468 23.37 1.82 -12.44
CA ALA A 468 22.50 2.11 -11.31
C ALA A 468 23.29 2.52 -10.06
N ASP A 469 24.44 1.91 -9.80
CA ASP A 469 25.34 2.29 -8.70
C ASP A 469 25.95 3.69 -8.92
N ARG A 470 26.44 4.00 -10.13
CA ARG A 470 26.96 5.34 -10.47
C ARG A 470 25.91 6.44 -10.32
N GLU A 471 24.65 6.12 -10.64
CA GLU A 471 23.53 7.03 -10.43
C GLU A 471 23.15 7.15 -8.94
N GLY A 472 23.62 6.24 -8.08
CA GLY A 472 23.33 6.18 -6.64
C GLY A 472 22.01 5.49 -6.32
N ALA A 473 21.40 4.80 -7.30
CA ALA A 473 20.14 4.10 -7.13
C ALA A 473 20.27 2.87 -6.21
N ILE A 474 21.42 2.19 -6.26
CA ILE A 474 21.75 1.01 -5.45
C ILE A 474 23.20 1.10 -4.96
N VAL A 475 23.59 0.17 -4.08
CA VAL A 475 24.98 -0.12 -3.74
C VAL A 475 25.33 -1.51 -4.29
N LEU A 476 26.32 -1.61 -5.17
CA LEU A 476 26.74 -2.87 -5.80
C LEU A 476 27.90 -3.49 -5.02
N GLU A 477 27.63 -4.61 -4.34
CA GLU A 477 28.63 -5.34 -3.55
C GLU A 477 28.84 -6.75 -4.08
N GLY A 478 30.10 -7.21 -4.04
CA GLY A 478 30.52 -8.55 -4.42
C GLY A 478 30.93 -9.40 -3.23
N GLU A 479 30.47 -10.64 -3.19
CA GLU A 479 30.93 -11.64 -2.21
C GLU A 479 31.33 -12.91 -2.96
N GLY A 480 32.51 -13.43 -2.65
CA GLY A 480 33.07 -14.54 -3.42
C GLY A 480 34.30 -15.18 -2.79
N ILE A 481 34.95 -16.02 -3.59
CA ILE A 481 36.19 -16.70 -3.24
C ILE A 481 37.15 -16.70 -4.42
N ARG A 482 38.44 -16.46 -4.15
CA ARG A 482 39.53 -16.80 -5.07
C ARG A 482 39.77 -18.30 -5.03
N LEU A 483 39.75 -18.89 -6.21
CA LEU A 483 39.99 -20.30 -6.45
C LEU A 483 41.44 -20.50 -6.91
N ASN A 484 41.95 -21.72 -6.75
CA ASN A 484 43.26 -22.14 -7.28
C ASN A 484 44.46 -21.26 -6.88
N THR A 485 44.40 -20.61 -5.71
CA THR A 485 45.56 -19.99 -5.07
C THR A 485 46.54 -21.07 -4.58
N GLU A 486 47.85 -20.77 -4.51
CA GLU A 486 48.83 -21.72 -3.95
C GLU A 486 48.54 -22.06 -2.46
N ASP A 487 47.68 -21.26 -1.80
CA ASP A 487 47.14 -21.42 -0.44
C ASP A 487 45.60 -21.66 -0.45
N ASP A 488 45.00 -21.94 0.72
CA ASP A 488 43.53 -22.14 0.90
C ASP A 488 42.69 -21.04 0.22
N PRO A 489 41.46 -21.35 -0.27
CA PRO A 489 40.59 -20.37 -0.92
C PRO A 489 40.42 -19.10 -0.10
N ALA A 490 40.76 -17.95 -0.68
CA ALA A 490 40.65 -16.65 -0.01
C ALA A 490 39.27 -16.02 -0.27
N VAL A 491 38.60 -15.56 0.78
CA VAL A 491 37.34 -14.81 0.65
C VAL A 491 37.61 -13.48 -0.05
N VAL A 492 36.71 -13.10 -0.93
CA VAL A 492 36.70 -11.82 -1.64
C VAL A 492 35.43 -11.07 -1.25
N SER A 493 35.59 -9.81 -0.87
CA SER A 493 34.47 -8.87 -0.68
C SER A 493 34.80 -7.59 -1.43
N LEU A 494 33.94 -7.21 -2.38
CA LEU A 494 34.16 -6.05 -3.24
C LEU A 494 33.03 -5.04 -3.10
N SER A 495 33.33 -3.77 -3.31
CA SER A 495 32.35 -2.70 -3.53
C SER A 495 32.66 -2.00 -4.85
N PHE A 496 31.63 -1.71 -5.64
CA PHE A 496 31.82 -0.93 -6.87
C PHE A 496 32.00 0.55 -6.50
N GLU A 497 33.07 1.16 -7.00
CA GLU A 497 33.41 2.56 -6.76
C GLU A 497 33.82 3.21 -8.08
N GLU A 498 33.04 4.20 -8.52
CA GLU A 498 33.19 4.89 -9.80
C GLU A 498 33.10 3.96 -11.03
N ASP A 499 34.22 3.35 -11.43
CA ASP A 499 34.37 2.50 -12.61
C ASP A 499 35.08 1.16 -12.32
N ASN A 500 35.42 0.87 -11.05
CA ASN A 500 36.14 -0.32 -10.65
C ASN A 500 35.56 -0.96 -9.38
N TYR A 501 36.05 -2.14 -9.02
CA TYR A 501 35.68 -2.89 -7.83
C TYR A 501 36.80 -2.84 -6.79
N GLN A 502 36.57 -2.12 -5.70
CA GLN A 502 37.47 -1.99 -4.56
C GLN A 502 37.34 -3.21 -3.64
N ASP A 503 38.45 -3.84 -3.26
CA ASP A 503 38.45 -4.91 -2.25
C ASP A 503 38.27 -4.33 -0.85
N ASN A 504 37.24 -4.78 -0.15
CA ASN A 504 36.85 -4.35 1.20
C ASN A 504 37.76 -4.93 2.29
N LEU A 505 38.47 -6.03 2.01
CA LEU A 505 39.41 -6.69 2.91
C LEU A 505 40.85 -6.19 2.68
N ASP A 506 41.16 -5.68 1.48
CA ASP A 506 42.43 -5.03 1.14
C ASP A 506 42.22 -3.75 0.30
N GLN A 507 42.18 -2.61 0.97
CA GLN A 507 42.02 -1.29 0.33
C GLN A 507 43.13 -0.90 -0.66
N SER A 508 44.21 -1.68 -0.79
CA SER A 508 45.25 -1.45 -1.79
C SER A 508 45.03 -2.21 -3.10
N THR A 509 44.02 -3.08 -3.13
CA THR A 509 43.66 -3.92 -4.27
C THR A 509 42.35 -3.45 -4.88
N GLU A 510 42.35 -3.28 -6.20
CA GLU A 510 41.22 -2.83 -7.01
C GLU A 510 41.20 -3.69 -8.28
N TYR A 511 39.99 -4.00 -8.76
CA TYR A 511 39.78 -4.80 -9.97
C TYR A 511 38.93 -4.04 -10.97
N SER A 512 39.37 -4.01 -12.23
CA SER A 512 38.48 -3.65 -13.33
C SER A 512 37.50 -4.78 -13.63
N ARG A 513 36.38 -4.46 -14.29
CA ARG A 513 35.41 -5.47 -14.75
C ARG A 513 36.06 -6.56 -15.61
N ASP A 514 36.93 -6.16 -16.55
CA ASP A 514 37.61 -7.10 -17.45
C ASP A 514 38.50 -8.07 -16.67
N GLU A 515 39.21 -7.60 -15.63
CA GLU A 515 40.02 -8.46 -14.76
C GLU A 515 39.17 -9.47 -13.99
N LEU A 516 38.02 -9.05 -13.43
CA LEU A 516 37.11 -9.98 -12.76
C LEU A 516 36.56 -11.05 -13.71
N LEU A 517 36.22 -10.67 -14.94
CA LEU A 517 35.75 -11.61 -15.96
C LEU A 517 36.86 -12.57 -16.40
N ASP A 518 38.10 -12.09 -16.57
CA ASP A 518 39.24 -12.93 -16.90
C ASP A 518 39.56 -13.93 -15.77
N LEU A 519 39.56 -13.49 -14.51
CA LEU A 519 39.73 -14.37 -13.35
C LEU A 519 38.61 -15.44 -13.29
N ALA A 520 37.37 -15.06 -13.59
CA ALA A 520 36.26 -16.00 -13.63
C ALA A 520 36.40 -17.02 -14.77
N ARG A 521 36.85 -16.60 -15.97
CA ARG A 521 37.13 -17.47 -17.13
C ARG A 521 38.23 -18.48 -16.83
N ASP A 522 39.25 -18.07 -16.10
CA ASP A 522 40.41 -18.89 -15.75
C ASP A 522 40.14 -19.83 -14.55
N GLU A 523 38.89 -19.92 -14.07
CA GLU A 523 38.50 -20.69 -12.86
C GLU A 523 39.27 -20.24 -11.60
N GLU A 524 39.67 -18.98 -11.53
CA GLU A 524 40.39 -18.39 -10.38
C GLU A 524 39.48 -17.56 -9.46
N LEU A 525 38.21 -17.36 -9.85
CA LEU A 525 37.24 -16.57 -9.11
C LEU A 525 35.83 -17.17 -9.23
N LEU A 526 35.17 -17.28 -8.09
CA LEU A 526 33.71 -17.39 -7.99
C LEU A 526 33.22 -16.18 -7.20
N LEU A 527 32.49 -15.28 -7.86
CA LEU A 527 32.03 -14.02 -7.28
C LEU A 527 30.55 -13.81 -7.57
N THR A 528 29.76 -13.42 -6.57
CA THR A 528 28.39 -12.97 -6.78
C THR A 528 28.28 -11.49 -6.43
N LEU A 529 28.03 -10.68 -7.45
CA LEU A 529 27.68 -9.26 -7.33
C LEU A 529 26.19 -9.13 -7.05
N THR A 530 25.82 -8.34 -6.04
CA THR A 530 24.44 -8.11 -5.60
C THR A 530 24.18 -6.61 -5.50
N ALA A 531 23.13 -6.14 -6.15
CA ALA A 531 22.64 -4.78 -5.98
C ALA A 531 21.80 -4.69 -4.69
N ARG A 532 22.33 -3.98 -3.69
CA ARG A 532 21.75 -3.78 -2.36
C ARG A 532 21.17 -2.38 -2.23
N PHE A 533 20.34 -2.19 -1.21
CA PHE A 533 20.03 -0.83 -0.78
C PHE A 533 21.24 -0.18 -0.12
N GLY A 534 21.26 1.15 -0.11
CA GLY A 534 22.15 1.90 0.76
C GLY A 534 21.72 1.84 2.22
N THR A 535 22.33 2.67 3.07
CA THR A 535 22.11 2.65 4.52
C THR A 535 20.83 3.37 4.98
N GLY A 536 20.22 4.23 4.15
CA GLY A 536 19.05 5.04 4.49
C GLY A 536 17.71 4.34 4.25
N VAL A 537 17.56 3.10 4.75
CA VAL A 537 16.38 2.24 4.51
C VAL A 537 15.84 1.61 5.81
N ASP A 538 15.63 2.44 6.83
CA ASP A 538 15.11 2.03 8.14
C ASP A 538 13.83 2.79 8.52
N TYR A 539 13.38 2.62 9.76
CA TYR A 539 12.17 3.28 10.28
C TYR A 539 12.25 4.82 10.27
N GLU A 540 13.44 5.37 10.52
CA GLU A 540 13.70 6.81 10.60
C GLU A 540 13.96 7.43 9.22
N HIS A 541 14.21 6.59 8.20
CA HIS A 541 14.36 6.98 6.81
C HIS A 541 13.23 6.39 5.95
N PRO A 542 11.97 6.80 6.20
CA PRO A 542 10.83 6.31 5.42
C PRO A 542 10.96 6.74 3.95
N GLN A 543 10.16 6.06 3.13
CA GLN A 543 10.13 6.30 1.71
C GLN A 543 9.66 7.74 1.41
N PRO A 544 10.37 8.52 0.57
CA PRO A 544 9.89 9.82 0.14
C PRO A 544 8.60 9.65 -0.66
N THR A 545 7.68 10.61 -0.55
CA THR A 545 6.43 10.60 -1.31
C THR A 545 6.24 11.95 -2.00
N ILE A 546 5.61 11.93 -3.18
CA ILE A 546 5.35 13.14 -3.98
C ILE A 546 3.97 13.08 -4.63
N TRP A 547 3.24 14.19 -4.60
CA TRP A 547 1.88 14.27 -5.16
C TRP A 547 1.53 15.71 -5.58
N PRO A 548 0.41 15.93 -6.28
CA PRO A 548 0.16 17.25 -6.87
C PRO A 548 -0.13 18.32 -5.80
N ALA A 549 0.37 19.54 -6.01
CA ALA A 549 0.26 20.64 -5.04
C ALA A 549 -1.19 21.00 -4.65
N GLY A 550 -2.13 20.79 -5.57
CA GLY A 550 -3.53 21.13 -5.42
C GLY A 550 -4.33 20.20 -4.51
N PHE A 551 -3.79 19.04 -4.11
CA PHE A 551 -4.49 18.12 -3.21
C PHE A 551 -4.23 18.46 -1.74
N PRO A 552 -5.26 18.44 -0.89
CA PRO A 552 -5.08 18.55 0.55
C PRO A 552 -4.40 17.29 1.10
N ILE A 553 -3.88 17.42 2.33
CA ILE A 553 -3.34 16.30 3.14
C ILE A 553 -4.45 15.25 3.44
N ARG A 554 -5.72 15.67 3.38
CA ARG A 554 -6.91 14.87 3.69
C ARG A 554 -7.60 14.39 2.42
N PHE A 555 -7.49 13.11 2.09
CA PHE A 555 -8.16 12.55 0.91
C PHE A 555 -9.61 12.15 1.18
N ILE A 556 -10.50 13.12 1.42
CA ILE A 556 -11.93 12.86 1.67
C ILE A 556 -12.71 12.98 0.36
N PHE A 557 -13.32 11.89 -0.08
CA PHE A 557 -14.29 11.88 -1.19
C PHE A 557 -15.69 12.32 -0.69
N PRO A 558 -16.61 12.91 -1.48
CA PRO A 558 -16.54 13.39 -2.87
C PRO A 558 -16.28 14.90 -2.91
N GLY A 559 -15.15 15.35 -3.45
CA GLY A 559 -14.94 16.79 -3.49
C GLY A 559 -13.65 17.31 -4.08
N ASP A 560 -12.65 16.45 -4.30
CA ASP A 560 -11.39 16.87 -4.89
C ASP A 560 -11.23 16.38 -6.33
N ARG A 561 -10.51 17.20 -7.09
CA ARG A 561 -10.40 17.19 -8.55
C ARG A 561 -9.78 15.90 -9.10
N PRO A 562 -9.79 15.70 -10.43
CA PRO A 562 -8.78 14.87 -11.08
C PRO A 562 -7.37 15.35 -10.72
N GLN A 563 -6.42 14.43 -10.63
CA GLN A 563 -5.04 14.79 -10.32
C GLN A 563 -4.46 15.76 -11.36
N GLU A 564 -4.19 17.00 -10.96
CA GLU A 564 -3.57 18.02 -11.83
C GLU A 564 -2.06 17.83 -11.84
N PHE A 565 -1.55 17.18 -12.88
CA PHE A 565 -0.12 16.98 -13.04
C PHE A 565 0.56 18.20 -13.70
N PRO A 566 1.82 18.51 -13.36
CA PRO A 566 2.55 19.62 -13.97
C PRO A 566 2.67 19.48 -15.49
N GLU A 567 2.43 20.59 -16.18
CA GLU A 567 2.63 20.74 -17.62
C GLU A 567 3.70 21.83 -17.82
N LEU A 568 4.83 21.48 -18.43
CA LEU A 568 6.02 22.35 -18.57
C LEU A 568 6.24 22.75 -20.03
N TYR A 569 6.44 24.04 -20.28
CA TYR A 569 6.81 24.62 -21.57
C TYR A 569 7.89 25.70 -21.42
N ASP A 570 9.15 25.41 -21.78
CA ASP A 570 10.34 26.26 -21.54
C ASP A 570 10.68 26.50 -20.04
N GLU A 571 9.72 26.43 -19.12
CA GLU A 571 9.96 26.36 -17.67
C GLU A 571 10.37 24.95 -17.20
N THR A 572 11.18 24.89 -16.15
CA THR A 572 11.70 23.63 -15.58
C THR A 572 11.31 23.38 -14.12
N GLU A 573 10.63 24.35 -13.48
CA GLU A 573 10.21 24.25 -12.08
C GLU A 573 8.78 23.68 -11.98
N MET A 574 8.62 22.69 -11.11
CA MET A 574 7.35 22.09 -10.71
C MET A 574 7.07 22.42 -9.26
N ARG A 575 5.90 22.97 -8.98
CA ARG A 575 5.38 23.13 -7.63
C ARG A 575 4.51 21.94 -7.25
N MET A 576 4.88 21.23 -6.19
CA MET A 576 4.20 20.01 -5.78
C MET A 576 4.21 19.85 -4.26
N ARG A 577 3.64 18.74 -3.77
CA ARG A 577 3.77 18.34 -2.37
C ARG A 577 4.68 17.14 -2.24
N GLY A 578 5.35 17.03 -1.11
CA GLY A 578 6.12 15.85 -0.75
C GLY A 578 6.40 15.73 0.73
N ASP A 579 6.50 14.49 1.20
CA ASP A 579 6.89 14.14 2.57
C ASP A 579 8.16 13.29 2.56
N TYR A 580 8.86 13.32 3.69
CA TYR A 580 10.03 12.49 3.95
C TYR A 580 11.15 12.68 2.92
N ILE A 581 11.34 13.90 2.43
CA ILE A 581 12.39 14.23 1.46
C ILE A 581 13.57 14.86 2.21
N PHE A 582 14.72 14.19 2.25
CA PHE A 582 15.89 14.67 3.00
C PHE A 582 16.82 15.53 2.15
N GLU A 583 17.65 16.35 2.82
CA GLU A 583 18.72 17.12 2.15
C GLU A 583 19.64 16.19 1.34
N GLY A 584 19.95 16.57 0.11
CA GLY A 584 20.76 15.77 -0.82
C GLY A 584 19.97 14.76 -1.66
N ALA A 585 18.63 14.75 -1.58
CA ALA A 585 17.80 13.92 -2.45
C ALA A 585 18.08 14.19 -3.94
N SER A 586 18.13 13.11 -4.72
CA SER A 586 18.40 13.12 -6.16
C SER A 586 17.10 13.00 -6.97
N LEU A 587 17.11 13.58 -8.17
CA LEU A 587 15.97 13.53 -9.09
C LEU A 587 16.20 12.48 -10.16
N PHE A 588 15.14 11.73 -10.48
CA PHE A 588 15.13 10.74 -11.54
C PHE A 588 13.95 10.98 -12.48
N VAL A 589 14.20 10.97 -13.78
CA VAL A 589 13.18 11.07 -14.82
C VAL A 589 13.25 9.82 -15.69
N ASP A 590 12.11 9.16 -15.85
CA ASP A 590 11.96 7.89 -16.59
C ASP A 590 12.98 6.82 -16.15
N GLY A 591 13.25 6.76 -14.84
CA GLY A 591 14.16 5.79 -14.25
C GLY A 591 15.64 6.18 -14.26
N ARG A 592 16.00 7.34 -14.84
CA ARG A 592 17.39 7.82 -14.96
C ARG A 592 17.64 9.07 -14.15
N LYS A 593 18.81 9.15 -13.52
CA LYS A 593 19.20 10.34 -12.76
C LYS A 593 19.31 11.56 -13.67
N VAL A 594 18.81 12.69 -13.18
CA VAL A 594 18.90 13.98 -13.86
C VAL A 594 19.43 15.05 -12.91
N GLU A 595 20.07 16.06 -13.47
CA GLU A 595 20.49 17.24 -12.73
C GLU A 595 19.30 18.17 -12.43
N GLY A 596 19.29 18.72 -11.22
CA GLY A 596 18.24 19.62 -10.78
C GLY A 596 18.30 19.87 -9.28
N THR A 597 17.29 20.55 -8.75
CA THR A 597 17.19 20.88 -7.33
C THR A 597 15.81 20.54 -6.77
N ILE A 598 15.79 20.22 -5.48
CA ILE A 598 14.57 20.08 -4.69
C ILE A 598 14.73 20.92 -3.42
N ARG A 599 13.71 21.72 -3.11
CA ARG A 599 13.71 22.62 -1.94
C ARG A 599 12.29 22.85 -1.46
N CYS A 600 12.13 23.22 -0.20
CA CYS A 600 10.85 23.72 0.27
C CYS A 600 10.51 25.08 -0.37
N GLU A 601 9.23 25.34 -0.59
CA GLU A 601 8.77 26.71 -0.89
C GLU A 601 8.95 27.62 0.33
N SER A 602 8.64 27.09 1.52
CA SER A 602 8.90 27.67 2.84
C SER A 602 9.28 26.58 3.84
N GLY A 603 10.16 26.88 4.81
CA GLY A 603 10.78 25.88 5.70
C GLY A 603 12.06 25.29 5.13
N GLU A 604 12.48 24.13 5.67
CA GLU A 604 13.70 23.40 5.27
C GLU A 604 13.38 21.90 5.20
N LEU A 605 14.02 21.17 4.29
CA LEU A 605 13.83 19.72 4.17
C LEU A 605 14.33 19.01 5.44
N PRO A 606 13.62 17.98 5.94
CA PRO A 606 12.40 17.36 5.40
C PRO A 606 11.08 18.04 5.82
N ASP A 607 11.12 19.02 6.72
CA ASP A 607 9.97 19.65 7.35
C ASP A 607 9.48 20.90 6.60
N CYS A 608 9.04 20.73 5.36
CA CYS A 608 8.48 21.83 4.57
C CYS A 608 7.14 22.32 5.15
N GLU A 609 6.94 23.64 5.21
CA GLU A 609 5.63 24.21 5.57
C GLU A 609 4.58 23.80 4.53
N ASP A 610 3.42 23.34 5.00
CA ASP A 610 2.35 22.75 4.17
C ASP A 610 2.85 21.62 3.25
N GLN A 611 4.00 21.00 3.52
CA GLN A 611 4.60 19.95 2.68
C GLN A 611 4.85 20.39 1.23
N ILE A 612 4.97 21.70 0.96
CA ILE A 612 5.16 22.20 -0.41
C ILE A 612 6.65 22.17 -0.78
N VAL A 613 6.95 21.48 -1.87
CA VAL A 613 8.28 21.41 -2.48
C VAL A 613 8.29 21.98 -3.90
N LEU A 614 9.41 22.58 -4.26
CA LEU A 614 9.72 23.09 -5.58
C LEU A 614 10.84 22.23 -6.15
N ILE A 615 10.55 21.59 -7.29
CA ILE A 615 11.51 20.75 -8.02
C ILE A 615 11.86 21.46 -9.32
N GLU A 616 13.11 21.83 -9.51
CA GLU A 616 13.60 22.49 -10.70
C GLU A 616 14.58 21.58 -11.44
N LEU A 617 14.22 21.14 -12.65
CA LEU A 617 15.13 20.40 -13.52
C LEU A 617 16.14 21.36 -14.16
N GLU A 618 17.39 20.94 -14.37
CA GLU A 618 18.35 21.77 -15.12
C GLU A 618 17.94 21.90 -16.60
N GLU A 619 17.46 20.80 -17.19
CA GLU A 619 16.95 20.75 -18.57
C GLU A 619 15.69 19.89 -18.65
N LEU A 620 14.74 20.27 -19.52
CA LEU A 620 13.58 19.43 -19.83
C LEU A 620 14.00 18.16 -20.59
N PRO A 621 13.41 16.99 -20.29
CA PRO A 621 13.75 15.77 -20.99
C PRO A 621 13.41 15.87 -22.48
N SER A 622 14.37 15.52 -23.32
CA SER A 622 14.25 15.55 -24.80
C SER A 622 14.10 14.17 -25.43
N THR A 623 14.32 13.12 -24.64
CA THR A 623 14.21 11.69 -24.99
C THR A 623 13.49 10.95 -23.87
N GLY A 624 12.99 9.75 -24.17
CA GLY A 624 12.16 9.00 -23.22
C GLY A 624 10.70 9.43 -23.26
N GLY A 625 9.97 9.08 -22.22
CA GLY A 625 8.55 9.37 -22.07
C GLY A 625 7.62 8.67 -23.06
N LEU A 626 6.33 8.91 -22.87
CA LEU A 626 5.25 8.44 -23.73
C LEU A 626 4.63 9.63 -24.46
N PRO A 627 4.79 9.73 -25.80
CA PRO A 627 4.09 10.74 -26.59
C PRO A 627 2.58 10.60 -26.45
N ILE A 628 1.93 11.69 -26.08
CA ILE A 628 0.49 11.76 -25.88
C ILE A 628 -0.16 12.37 -27.11
N GLN A 629 -0.95 11.54 -27.78
CA GLN A 629 -1.87 11.92 -28.86
C GLN A 629 -3.26 11.56 -28.34
N ASP A 630 -4.22 12.47 -28.47
CA ASP A 630 -5.62 12.28 -28.05
C ASP A 630 -5.88 12.35 -26.52
N ILE A 631 -4.91 12.94 -25.81
CA ILE A 631 -4.94 13.61 -24.49
C ILE A 631 -5.86 14.80 -24.29
N ASN A 632 -7.19 14.73 -24.31
CA ASN A 632 -7.98 15.96 -24.14
C ASN A 632 -7.80 16.70 -22.78
N VAL A 633 -7.09 16.11 -21.80
CA VAL A 633 -6.65 16.73 -20.53
C VAL A 633 -5.32 17.53 -20.66
N VAL A 634 -4.43 17.21 -21.63
CA VAL A 634 -3.06 17.77 -21.79
C VAL A 634 -2.89 18.41 -23.18
N ALA A 635 -2.02 19.40 -23.40
CA ALA A 635 -1.85 20.03 -24.72
C ALA A 635 -1.71 19.01 -25.88
N ASP A 636 -2.25 19.33 -27.07
CA ASP A 636 -2.00 18.54 -28.28
C ASP A 636 -0.47 18.53 -28.52
N ASN A 637 0.15 17.34 -28.60
CA ASN A 637 1.60 17.13 -28.71
C ASN A 637 2.40 17.39 -27.41
N ALA A 638 2.00 16.72 -26.32
CA ALA A 638 2.80 16.59 -25.10
C ALA A 638 3.48 15.22 -25.01
N THR A 639 4.55 15.13 -24.24
CA THR A 639 5.17 13.84 -23.84
C THR A 639 5.02 13.68 -22.34
N MET A 640 4.47 12.54 -21.90
CA MET A 640 4.35 12.18 -20.49
C MET A 640 5.66 11.55 -20.01
N HIS A 641 6.20 12.04 -18.90
CA HIS A 641 7.38 11.52 -18.22
C HIS A 641 7.03 11.16 -16.78
N LEU A 642 7.85 10.32 -16.14
CA LEU A 642 7.72 9.97 -14.73
C LEU A 642 8.87 10.57 -13.94
N LEU A 643 8.53 11.33 -12.91
CA LEU A 643 9.46 11.85 -11.91
C LEU A 643 9.50 10.90 -10.71
N GLN A 644 10.71 10.66 -10.20
CA GLN A 644 10.94 10.10 -8.87
C GLN A 644 11.97 10.95 -8.13
N VAL A 645 11.83 10.99 -6.81
CA VAL A 645 12.82 11.55 -5.87
C VAL A 645 13.44 10.38 -5.11
N GLN A 646 14.76 10.35 -4.98
CA GLN A 646 15.46 9.36 -4.17
C GLN A 646 16.19 10.06 -3.03
N ASN A 647 15.93 9.62 -1.80
CA ASN A 647 16.72 10.10 -0.66
C ASN A 647 18.16 9.55 -0.72
N PRO A 648 19.16 10.25 -0.14
CA PRO A 648 20.55 9.79 -0.14
C PRO A 648 20.68 8.36 0.41
N GLN A 649 21.23 7.45 -0.39
CA GLN A 649 21.38 6.02 -0.03
C GLN A 649 20.06 5.35 0.43
N GLY A 650 18.91 5.90 0.03
CA GLY A 650 17.61 5.50 0.52
C GLY A 650 16.65 5.11 -0.60
N LEU A 651 15.37 5.05 -0.23
CA LEU A 651 14.29 4.63 -1.10
C LEU A 651 13.92 5.72 -2.13
N PHE A 652 13.35 5.27 -3.25
CA PHE A 652 12.72 6.11 -4.26
C PHE A 652 11.30 6.53 -3.86
N SER A 653 10.77 7.59 -4.45
CA SER A 653 9.36 7.95 -4.34
C SER A 653 8.45 7.12 -5.24
N ASN A 654 7.14 7.32 -5.12
CA ASN A 654 6.19 6.89 -6.15
C ASN A 654 6.56 7.47 -7.53
N ASP A 655 6.12 6.80 -8.59
CA ASP A 655 6.21 7.34 -9.96
C ASP A 655 5.20 8.49 -10.09
N PHE A 656 5.67 9.70 -10.38
CA PHE A 656 4.83 10.88 -10.50
C PHE A 656 4.77 11.38 -11.95
N PRO A 657 3.61 11.31 -12.62
CA PRO A 657 3.47 11.84 -13.99
C PRO A 657 3.67 13.35 -14.08
N PHE A 658 4.39 13.80 -15.11
CA PHE A 658 4.40 15.19 -15.56
C PHE A 658 4.50 15.25 -17.09
N PHE A 659 4.22 16.42 -17.66
CA PHE A 659 4.13 16.59 -19.11
C PHE A 659 5.07 17.66 -19.62
N VAL A 660 5.81 17.36 -20.69
CA VAL A 660 6.58 18.34 -21.45
C VAL A 660 5.80 18.69 -22.72
N LEU A 661 5.50 19.97 -22.88
CA LEU A 661 4.70 20.48 -23.99
C LEU A 661 5.59 20.93 -25.14
N SER A 662 5.15 20.71 -26.38
CA SER A 662 5.82 21.25 -27.57
C SER A 662 5.44 22.70 -27.89
N GLU A 663 4.36 23.21 -27.32
CA GLU A 663 3.89 24.59 -27.42
C GLU A 663 3.23 25.08 -26.12
N SER A 664 3.25 26.39 -25.89
CA SER A 664 2.63 27.01 -24.70
C SER A 664 1.12 26.77 -24.65
N ASN A 665 0.59 26.45 -23.46
CA ASN A 665 -0.83 26.23 -23.21
C ASN A 665 -1.71 27.49 -23.11
N THR A 666 -1.15 28.69 -23.31
CA THR A 666 -1.84 29.98 -23.08
C THR A 666 -3.30 30.03 -23.56
N ALA A 667 -4.18 30.55 -22.68
CA ALA A 667 -5.60 30.77 -22.95
C ALA A 667 -5.83 31.46 -24.31
N ARG A 668 -6.54 30.79 -25.22
CA ARG A 668 -6.68 31.25 -26.62
C ARG A 668 -7.53 32.53 -26.76
N TYR A 669 -8.34 32.87 -25.76
CA TYR A 669 -9.24 34.03 -25.74
C TYR A 669 -9.36 34.63 -24.32
N GLY A 670 -9.70 35.92 -24.20
CA GLY A 670 -9.82 36.60 -22.91
C GLY A 670 -10.97 36.09 -22.01
N ASN A 671 -10.95 36.50 -20.74
CA ASN A 671 -11.91 36.09 -19.70
C ASN A 671 -13.38 36.28 -20.15
N ILE A 672 -14.12 35.17 -20.16
CA ILE A 672 -15.55 35.04 -20.54
C ILE A 672 -16.45 35.78 -19.54
N VAL A 673 -16.03 35.89 -18.28
CA VAL A 673 -16.77 36.56 -17.19
C VAL A 673 -16.66 38.09 -17.26
N GLY A 674 -15.66 38.66 -17.96
CA GLY A 674 -15.48 40.12 -18.06
C GLY A 674 -14.02 40.55 -17.95
N ARG A 675 -13.73 41.85 -17.69
CA ARG A 675 -12.36 42.32 -17.46
C ARG A 675 -12.00 42.27 -15.98
N ASP A 676 -10.80 41.75 -15.70
CA ASP A 676 -10.01 41.68 -14.47
C ASP A 676 -10.44 40.69 -13.37
N GLY A 677 -11.64 40.09 -13.47
CA GLY A 677 -12.10 39.01 -12.59
C GLY A 677 -12.30 39.42 -11.12
N THR A 678 -11.83 40.61 -10.74
CA THR A 678 -11.97 41.18 -9.41
C THR A 678 -13.42 41.52 -9.12
N ILE A 679 -13.83 41.31 -7.87
CA ILE A 679 -15.19 41.58 -7.41
C ILE A 679 -15.19 42.76 -6.44
N ASP A 680 -14.80 43.93 -6.95
CA ASP A 680 -14.84 45.21 -6.21
C ASP A 680 -16.25 45.64 -5.80
N GLN A 681 -17.24 45.28 -6.61
CA GLN A 681 -18.66 45.62 -6.46
C GLN A 681 -19.50 44.56 -7.18
N GLN A 682 -20.80 44.47 -6.87
CA GLN A 682 -21.70 43.49 -7.49
C GLN A 682 -21.57 43.40 -9.03
N GLY A 683 -21.51 44.55 -9.73
CA GLY A 683 -21.25 44.58 -11.17
C GLY A 683 -22.20 43.69 -11.99
N GLY A 684 -21.64 42.77 -12.78
CA GLY A 684 -22.39 41.79 -13.58
C GLY A 684 -22.84 40.54 -12.82
N TRP A 685 -22.43 40.39 -11.55
CA TRP A 685 -22.75 39.25 -10.70
C TRP A 685 -24.15 39.37 -10.08
N ARG A 686 -24.75 38.22 -9.80
CA ARG A 686 -25.99 38.10 -9.04
C ARG A 686 -25.70 37.31 -7.78
N ALA A 687 -26.39 37.67 -6.69
CA ALA A 687 -26.31 36.92 -5.45
C ALA A 687 -27.71 36.48 -5.04
N ASN A 688 -27.87 35.19 -4.74
CA ASN A 688 -29.01 34.71 -3.98
C ASN A 688 -28.64 34.75 -2.49
N THR A 689 -29.49 35.36 -1.67
CA THR A 689 -29.21 35.56 -0.24
C THR A 689 -30.43 35.21 0.61
N GLN A 690 -31.19 34.17 0.21
CA GLN A 690 -32.39 33.74 0.97
C GLN A 690 -32.04 33.29 2.39
N ASN A 691 -30.87 32.68 2.56
CA ASN A 691 -30.36 32.18 3.83
C ASN A 691 -29.11 32.93 4.30
N GLY A 692 -28.86 34.14 3.81
CA GLY A 692 -27.64 34.85 4.14
C GLY A 692 -27.64 36.31 3.72
N LEU A 693 -26.46 36.90 3.73
CA LEU A 693 -26.18 38.26 3.30
C LEU A 693 -24.94 38.25 2.41
N VAL A 694 -24.77 39.27 1.57
CA VAL A 694 -23.55 39.48 0.80
C VAL A 694 -23.08 40.93 0.96
N SER A 695 -21.79 41.13 1.16
CA SER A 695 -21.12 42.43 1.01
C SER A 695 -20.09 42.38 -0.12
N TRP A 696 -19.78 43.55 -0.68
CA TRP A 696 -18.88 43.70 -1.81
C TRP A 696 -17.85 44.77 -1.43
N ASP A 697 -16.75 44.34 -0.81
CA ASP A 697 -15.74 45.21 -0.19
C ASP A 697 -14.33 44.93 -0.76
N GLY A 698 -14.23 44.80 -2.08
CA GLY A 698 -13.01 44.32 -2.77
C GLY A 698 -13.04 42.82 -3.09
N GLU A 699 -14.06 42.10 -2.60
CA GLU A 699 -14.35 40.70 -2.87
C GLU A 699 -15.84 40.43 -2.58
N ALA A 700 -16.37 39.29 -3.02
CA ALA A 700 -17.70 38.84 -2.62
C ALA A 700 -17.64 38.12 -1.27
N HIS A 701 -18.13 38.76 -0.21
CA HIS A 701 -18.20 38.18 1.13
C HIS A 701 -19.64 37.77 1.45
N PHE A 702 -19.86 36.47 1.66
CA PHE A 702 -21.14 35.88 1.99
C PHE A 702 -21.19 35.49 3.47
N THR A 703 -22.14 36.08 4.20
CA THR A 703 -22.47 35.64 5.56
C THR A 703 -23.66 34.69 5.52
N ILE A 704 -23.46 33.43 5.91
CA ILE A 704 -24.50 32.38 5.81
C ILE A 704 -25.21 32.20 7.16
N THR A 705 -26.44 32.70 7.23
CA THR A 705 -27.24 32.66 8.47
C THR A 705 -27.97 31.34 8.71
N HIS A 706 -28.10 30.49 7.68
CA HIS A 706 -28.75 29.18 7.81
C HIS A 706 -28.31 28.18 6.73
N ALA A 707 -27.73 27.05 7.15
CA ALA A 707 -27.36 25.97 6.22
C ALA A 707 -28.60 25.28 5.63
N ASN A 708 -28.47 24.77 4.40
CA ASN A 708 -29.47 23.99 3.68
C ASN A 708 -28.80 23.11 2.62
N GLU A 709 -28.32 21.93 3.04
CA GLU A 709 -27.63 20.97 2.17
C GLU A 709 -28.50 20.46 1.02
N ARG A 710 -29.83 20.41 1.19
CA ARG A 710 -30.75 20.00 0.10
C ARG A 710 -30.96 21.08 -0.95
N GLN A 711 -30.66 22.34 -0.61
CA GLN A 711 -30.83 23.50 -1.47
C GLN A 711 -29.65 24.46 -1.32
N PRO A 712 -28.42 24.03 -1.68
CA PRO A 712 -27.19 24.79 -1.43
C PRO A 712 -27.19 26.15 -2.17
N TRP A 713 -27.97 26.28 -3.23
CA TRP A 713 -28.16 27.53 -4.00
C TRP A 713 -28.99 28.60 -3.27
N ARG A 714 -29.49 28.36 -2.04
CA ARG A 714 -30.18 29.39 -1.23
C ARG A 714 -29.27 30.54 -0.83
N VAL A 715 -27.97 30.30 -0.83
CA VAL A 715 -26.93 31.31 -0.90
C VAL A 715 -26.09 30.99 -2.13
N SER A 716 -26.00 31.90 -3.09
CA SER A 716 -25.20 31.67 -4.30
C SER A 716 -24.63 32.94 -4.90
N LEU A 717 -23.50 32.82 -5.60
CA LEU A 717 -22.93 33.82 -6.51
C LEU A 717 -23.12 33.32 -7.94
N GLU A 718 -23.62 34.16 -8.85
CA GLU A 718 -23.95 33.75 -10.22
C GLU A 718 -23.50 34.78 -11.26
N HIS A 719 -23.05 34.30 -12.43
CA HIS A 719 -22.71 35.13 -13.59
C HIS A 719 -23.19 34.51 -14.90
N ASN A 720 -23.73 35.31 -15.81
CA ASN A 720 -24.15 34.82 -17.12
C ASN A 720 -22.96 34.67 -18.07
N ILE A 721 -22.83 33.51 -18.70
CA ILE A 721 -21.74 33.15 -19.59
C ILE A 721 -22.27 32.53 -20.89
N SER A 722 -21.39 32.21 -21.81
CA SER A 722 -21.71 31.49 -23.04
C SER A 722 -20.76 30.31 -23.22
N VAL A 723 -21.32 29.12 -23.40
CA VAL A 723 -20.57 27.89 -23.65
C VAL A 723 -20.99 27.24 -24.96
N ARG A 724 -20.11 26.42 -25.53
CA ARG A 724 -20.33 25.67 -26.76
C ARG A 724 -20.00 24.21 -26.54
N GLU A 725 -20.88 23.36 -27.04
CA GLU A 725 -20.77 21.91 -26.95
C GLU A 725 -19.41 21.40 -27.41
N GLY A 726 -18.82 20.49 -26.62
CA GLY A 726 -17.57 19.82 -26.95
C GLY A 726 -16.34 20.71 -26.90
N LEU A 727 -16.44 21.92 -26.35
CA LEU A 727 -15.29 22.80 -26.15
C LEU A 727 -14.84 22.78 -24.68
N PRO A 728 -13.51 22.79 -24.42
CA PRO A 728 -12.96 22.82 -23.08
C PRO A 728 -12.94 24.25 -22.53
N TYR A 729 -13.22 24.35 -21.23
CA TYR A 729 -13.23 25.60 -20.47
C TYR A 729 -12.50 25.43 -19.15
N SER A 730 -11.95 26.53 -18.65
CA SER A 730 -11.33 26.63 -17.33
C SER A 730 -12.00 27.73 -16.51
N ILE A 731 -12.35 27.47 -15.25
CA ILE A 731 -12.87 28.45 -14.29
C ILE A 731 -11.81 28.65 -13.22
N CYS A 732 -11.42 29.88 -12.94
CA CYS A 732 -10.38 30.18 -11.96
C CYS A 732 -10.87 31.24 -10.99
N TYR A 733 -10.54 31.12 -9.70
CA TYR A 733 -10.93 32.09 -8.68
C TYR A 733 -10.06 31.99 -7.44
N THR A 734 -10.09 33.00 -6.58
CA THR A 734 -9.51 32.94 -5.23
C THR A 734 -10.64 32.85 -4.22
N ALA A 735 -10.53 31.99 -3.21
CA ALA A 735 -11.53 31.92 -2.14
C ALA A 735 -10.95 31.50 -0.78
N LYS A 736 -11.70 31.77 0.28
CA LYS A 736 -11.49 31.25 1.65
C LYS A 736 -12.82 31.16 2.42
N SER A 737 -12.80 30.56 3.60
CA SER A 737 -13.89 30.52 4.56
C SER A 737 -13.40 30.78 5.99
N ASP A 738 -14.27 31.02 6.96
CA ASP A 738 -13.91 31.30 8.36
C ASP A 738 -13.61 30.02 9.15
N ALA A 739 -14.02 28.88 8.62
CA ALA A 739 -13.67 27.54 9.06
C ALA A 739 -13.67 26.58 7.86
N TYR A 740 -13.21 25.34 8.07
CA TYR A 740 -13.24 24.33 7.02
C TYR A 740 -14.67 24.12 6.52
N ARG A 741 -14.89 24.18 5.21
CA ARG A 741 -16.19 23.87 4.60
C ARG A 741 -16.06 23.51 3.12
N TYR A 742 -17.07 22.85 2.59
CA TYR A 742 -17.23 22.63 1.16
C TYR A 742 -18.07 23.75 0.52
N ILE A 743 -17.72 24.14 -0.70
CA ILE A 743 -18.54 24.95 -1.60
C ILE A 743 -18.70 24.23 -2.93
N GLU A 744 -19.74 24.57 -3.69
CA GLU A 744 -20.00 23.99 -5.00
C GLU A 744 -19.85 25.06 -6.08
N VAL A 745 -19.17 24.74 -7.17
CA VAL A 745 -19.05 25.55 -8.40
C VAL A 745 -19.65 24.78 -9.57
N ASN A 746 -20.46 25.44 -10.38
CA ASN A 746 -21.17 24.79 -11.47
C ASN A 746 -21.34 25.73 -12.67
N VAL A 747 -21.56 25.12 -13.84
CA VAL A 747 -22.07 25.82 -15.01
C VAL A 747 -23.39 25.19 -15.38
N ASP A 748 -24.48 25.96 -15.39
CA ASP A 748 -25.84 25.47 -15.63
C ASP A 748 -26.59 26.23 -16.73
N THR A 749 -27.66 25.62 -17.25
CA THR A 749 -28.51 26.23 -18.28
C THR A 749 -29.24 27.46 -17.76
N GLY A 750 -29.37 28.46 -18.64
CA GLY A 750 -30.08 29.70 -18.31
C GLY A 750 -31.59 29.51 -18.04
N PRO A 751 -32.25 30.48 -17.39
CA PRO A 751 -33.67 30.42 -17.04
C PRO A 751 -34.64 30.43 -18.25
N GLY A 752 -34.14 30.50 -19.48
CA GLY A 752 -34.94 30.59 -20.71
C GLY A 752 -35.26 29.26 -21.42
N GLY A 753 -34.69 28.14 -20.97
CA GLY A 753 -34.83 26.81 -21.61
C GLY A 753 -36.00 25.96 -21.10
N THR A 754 -36.26 24.83 -21.77
CA THR A 754 -37.29 23.84 -21.38
C THR A 754 -36.89 22.96 -20.18
N GLU A 755 -35.60 22.92 -19.84
CA GLU A 755 -35.03 22.29 -18.63
C GLU A 755 -34.10 23.30 -17.94
N GLN A 756 -34.67 24.13 -17.05
CA GLN A 756 -33.95 25.23 -16.40
C GLN A 756 -32.94 24.71 -15.36
N PHE A 757 -31.76 25.36 -15.29
CA PHE A 757 -30.72 25.12 -14.28
C PHE A 757 -30.18 23.68 -14.28
N ARG A 758 -30.14 23.06 -15.46
CA ARG A 758 -29.50 21.77 -15.68
C ARG A 758 -27.99 22.00 -15.80
N GLY A 759 -27.19 21.22 -15.06
CA GLY A 759 -25.73 21.26 -15.19
C GLY A 759 -25.27 21.02 -16.63
N LEU A 760 -24.39 21.90 -17.10
CA LEU A 760 -23.71 21.91 -18.39
C LEU A 760 -22.26 21.44 -18.30
N VAL A 761 -21.72 21.37 -17.08
CA VAL A 761 -20.56 20.54 -16.77
C VAL A 761 -20.98 19.09 -17.08
N SER A 762 -20.33 18.45 -18.06
CA SER A 762 -20.62 17.05 -18.44
C SER A 762 -20.65 16.16 -17.20
N THR A 763 -21.62 15.24 -17.12
CA THR A 763 -21.88 14.40 -15.93
C THR A 763 -21.63 12.92 -16.20
N GLY A 764 -20.69 12.64 -17.11
CA GLY A 764 -20.17 11.30 -17.38
C GLY A 764 -18.74 11.17 -16.88
N ILE A 765 -18.26 9.93 -16.78
CA ILE A 765 -16.82 9.65 -16.85
C ILE A 765 -16.43 10.04 -18.26
N ASP A 766 -15.91 11.26 -18.41
CA ASP A 766 -15.47 11.79 -19.67
C ASP A 766 -13.94 11.76 -19.64
N PRO A 767 -13.28 10.99 -20.53
CA PRO A 767 -11.82 10.79 -20.52
C PRO A 767 -11.02 12.10 -20.66
N GLU A 768 -11.69 13.22 -20.91
CA GLU A 768 -11.09 14.52 -21.17
C GLU A 768 -11.06 15.47 -19.95
N VAL A 769 -11.89 15.23 -18.92
CA VAL A 769 -12.05 16.16 -17.77
C VAL A 769 -12.23 15.46 -16.41
N GLY A 770 -12.07 14.14 -16.35
CA GLY A 770 -12.35 13.40 -15.13
C GLY A 770 -13.81 12.99 -15.00
N GLY A 771 -14.12 12.33 -13.89
CA GLY A 771 -15.50 12.04 -13.52
C GLY A 771 -16.23 13.36 -13.35
N GLY A 772 -17.13 13.67 -14.28
CA GLY A 772 -17.99 14.82 -14.20
C GLY A 772 -18.95 14.66 -13.03
N VAL A 773 -18.54 15.11 -11.85
CA VAL A 773 -19.48 15.27 -10.74
C VAL A 773 -20.39 16.42 -11.15
N ARG A 774 -21.72 16.19 -11.22
CA ARG A 774 -22.66 17.30 -11.18
C ARG A 774 -22.28 18.10 -9.95
N ASN A 775 -21.86 19.36 -10.14
CA ASN A 775 -21.40 20.25 -9.08
C ASN A 775 -19.91 20.00 -8.73
N VAL A 776 -19.01 20.82 -9.29
CA VAL A 776 -17.57 20.76 -8.99
C VAL A 776 -17.33 21.58 -7.72
N GLY A 777 -17.18 20.93 -6.57
CA GLY A 777 -16.90 21.68 -5.35
C GLY A 777 -15.44 21.67 -4.94
N VAL A 778 -15.16 22.44 -3.90
CA VAL A 778 -13.84 22.54 -3.26
C VAL A 778 -14.03 22.74 -1.77
N SER A 779 -13.06 22.24 -1.01
CA SER A 779 -12.92 22.57 0.39
C SER A 779 -12.18 23.90 0.56
N LEU A 780 -12.79 24.81 1.30
CA LEU A 780 -12.21 26.08 1.74
C LEU A 780 -11.74 25.96 3.18
N ASN A 781 -10.70 26.72 3.51
CA ASN A 781 -10.24 26.93 4.87
C ASN A 781 -10.00 28.43 5.12
N THR A 782 -9.33 28.77 6.20
CA THR A 782 -9.09 30.15 6.65
C THR A 782 -8.14 30.97 5.78
N GLU A 783 -7.49 30.37 4.80
CA GLU A 783 -6.51 31.01 3.93
C GLU A 783 -7.04 31.22 2.52
N TYR A 784 -6.67 32.35 1.90
CA TYR A 784 -6.95 32.54 0.48
C TYR A 784 -6.15 31.56 -0.35
N ARG A 785 -6.86 30.80 -1.18
CA ARG A 785 -6.28 29.88 -2.14
C ARG A 785 -6.83 30.13 -3.51
N GLN A 786 -6.01 29.89 -4.53
CA GLN A 786 -6.46 29.92 -5.91
C GLN A 786 -7.02 28.54 -6.28
N PHE A 787 -8.16 28.56 -6.95
CA PHE A 787 -8.88 27.39 -7.43
C PHE A 787 -9.01 27.45 -8.95
N HIS A 788 -8.99 26.29 -9.60
CA HIS A 788 -9.03 26.12 -11.05
C HIS A 788 -9.90 24.90 -11.39
N HIS A 789 -10.89 25.03 -12.25
CA HIS A 789 -11.79 23.94 -12.63
C HIS A 789 -11.83 23.81 -14.13
N ARG A 790 -11.54 22.62 -14.66
CA ARG A 790 -11.63 22.33 -16.10
C ARG A 790 -12.93 21.57 -16.39
N PHE A 791 -13.64 21.91 -17.46
CA PHE A 791 -14.81 21.15 -17.91
C PHE A 791 -15.02 21.23 -19.42
N ILE A 792 -15.73 20.24 -19.98
CA ILE A 792 -16.26 20.28 -21.34
C ILE A 792 -17.74 20.57 -21.27
N ALA A 793 -18.18 21.57 -22.03
CA ALA A 793 -19.59 21.91 -22.08
C ALA A 793 -20.37 20.79 -22.79
N ALA A 794 -21.34 20.22 -22.07
CA ALA A 794 -22.19 19.12 -22.57
C ALA A 794 -23.13 19.54 -23.70
N GLU A 795 -23.43 20.84 -23.83
CA GLU A 795 -24.19 21.40 -24.93
C GLU A 795 -23.84 22.88 -25.14
N THR A 796 -24.30 23.44 -26.24
CA THR A 796 -24.15 24.87 -26.53
C THR A 796 -25.28 25.65 -25.86
N ASP A 797 -24.94 26.52 -24.89
CA ASP A 797 -25.87 27.47 -24.29
C ASP A 797 -25.23 28.87 -24.18
N TYR A 798 -25.82 29.83 -24.89
CA TYR A 798 -25.38 31.23 -24.90
C TYR A 798 -25.93 32.06 -23.72
N GLN A 799 -26.76 31.45 -22.87
CA GLN A 799 -27.35 32.04 -21.68
C GLN A 799 -27.05 31.20 -20.43
N ALA A 800 -26.03 30.35 -20.50
CA ALA A 800 -25.53 29.57 -19.37
C ALA A 800 -25.15 30.47 -18.19
N ARG A 801 -25.02 29.89 -17.00
CA ARG A 801 -24.57 30.60 -15.80
C ARG A 801 -23.42 29.86 -15.15
N LEU A 802 -22.39 30.60 -14.76
CA LEU A 802 -21.42 30.18 -13.76
C LEU A 802 -22.03 30.42 -12.38
N THR A 803 -22.06 29.43 -11.51
CA THR A 803 -22.68 29.50 -10.18
C THR A 803 -21.74 28.97 -9.10
N PHE A 804 -21.74 29.63 -7.95
CA PHE A 804 -21.12 29.17 -6.72
C PHE A 804 -22.24 29.00 -5.69
N ASN A 805 -22.49 27.79 -5.22
CA ASN A 805 -23.52 27.47 -4.24
C ASN A 805 -22.87 27.34 -2.85
N LEU A 806 -23.43 28.04 -1.86
CA LEU A 806 -22.75 28.37 -0.60
C LEU A 806 -23.56 28.04 0.66
N ALA A 807 -24.79 27.54 0.56
CA ALA A 807 -25.60 27.24 1.75
C ALA A 807 -25.33 25.86 2.39
N GLN A 808 -24.25 25.16 2.05
CA GLN A 808 -23.93 23.84 2.62
C GLN A 808 -23.61 23.91 4.12
N SER A 809 -23.03 25.02 4.61
CA SER A 809 -22.74 25.27 6.02
C SER A 809 -22.98 26.74 6.38
N GLU A 810 -22.99 27.05 7.67
CA GLU A 810 -23.15 28.41 8.22
C GLU A 810 -21.83 29.21 8.31
N ASN A 811 -20.73 28.62 7.82
CA ASN A 811 -19.40 29.22 7.79
C ASN A 811 -19.29 30.26 6.66
N ASP A 812 -18.87 31.48 6.95
CA ASP A 812 -18.79 32.58 5.98
C ASP A 812 -17.80 32.29 4.83
N VAL A 813 -18.03 32.87 3.65
CA VAL A 813 -17.24 32.62 2.44
C VAL A 813 -16.81 33.91 1.77
N TRP A 814 -15.56 33.96 1.31
CA TRP A 814 -15.01 35.05 0.52
C TRP A 814 -14.56 34.52 -0.84
N ILE A 815 -14.98 35.17 -1.93
CA ILE A 815 -14.64 34.80 -3.32
C ILE A 815 -14.21 36.05 -4.09
N ASP A 816 -13.11 35.94 -4.85
CA ASP A 816 -12.59 37.00 -5.71
C ASP A 816 -11.82 36.43 -6.93
N ASN A 817 -11.31 37.29 -7.81
CA ASN A 817 -10.48 36.95 -8.98
C ASN A 817 -11.11 35.90 -9.90
N VAL A 818 -12.43 35.94 -10.09
CA VAL A 818 -13.17 34.93 -10.83
C VAL A 818 -13.05 35.15 -12.33
N GLY A 819 -12.45 34.18 -13.01
CA GLY A 819 -12.36 34.11 -14.46
C GLY A 819 -12.91 32.81 -15.02
N MET A 820 -13.34 32.85 -16.27
CA MET A 820 -13.61 31.66 -17.06
C MET A 820 -12.99 31.82 -18.44
N PHE A 821 -12.27 30.82 -18.91
CA PHE A 821 -11.44 30.91 -20.10
C PHE A 821 -11.75 29.78 -21.06
N TYR A 822 -11.53 30.05 -22.35
CA TYR A 822 -11.54 29.02 -23.37
C TYR A 822 -10.20 28.27 -23.35
N GLY A 823 -10.25 26.95 -23.24
CA GLY A 823 -9.06 26.10 -23.11
C GLY A 823 -8.76 25.71 -21.67
N LYS A 824 -7.51 25.28 -21.45
CA LYS A 824 -7.09 24.53 -20.25
C LYS A 824 -6.43 25.38 -19.17
N ASP A 825 -6.04 26.62 -19.51
CA ASP A 825 -5.37 27.52 -18.58
C ASP A 825 -6.28 28.64 -18.07
N CYS A 826 -5.92 29.13 -16.89
CA CYS A 826 -6.32 30.45 -16.43
C CYS A 826 -5.57 31.51 -17.25
N GLY A 827 -6.29 32.46 -17.84
CA GLY A 827 -5.66 33.74 -18.21
C GLY A 827 -5.45 34.60 -16.96
N ASN A 828 -4.90 35.81 -17.13
CA ASN A 828 -5.08 36.82 -16.10
C ASN A 828 -6.59 37.04 -15.91
N PRO A 829 -7.14 36.83 -14.69
CA PRO A 829 -8.49 37.23 -14.35
C PRO A 829 -8.78 38.62 -14.89
#